data_AF-A0AAC9HS04-F1
#
_entry.id   AF-A0AAC9HS04-F1
#
_cell.length_a   1.000
_cell.length_b   1.000
_cell.length_c   1.000
_cell.angle_alpha   90.00
_cell.angle_beta   90.00
_cell.angle_gamma   90.00
#
_symmetry.space_group_name_H-M   'P 1'
#
loop_
_entity.id
_entity.type
_entity.pdbx_description
1 polymer ?
#
loop_
_entity_poly.entity_id
_entity_poly.type
_entity_poly.pdbx_seq_one_letter_code
_entity_poly.pdbx_strand_id
1 'polypeptide(L)'
;MRSERLTRWPTRSPVPVAAAAVLLAAVIVPITASPGAAENAEPTGSAAESGALRTPSAMQADYETAFLEQYDKIKDPASGYFRDIDGLLVPYHSVETLIVEAPDHGHQTTSEAYSYYLWLEAAYGRITEDWEPFNQAWESLETFIVPGTEDQPTNASYDASAPATYAGESTTPTDYPSPLLPDVPVGEDPLADELTSTYGDSDVYGMAWLLDVDNVYGFGFCGDGSSDEPVFMNSYQRGSNESVWETVPHPSCETFDFGGENGYLDLFTDDQQYSQQWRYTAAPDADARVVQVAYLAKTWAEAQGQGDAIADTISDAVKMGDYLRYAMYDKYFKEIGDCTDPTTCAAGTGKNSAHYLLSWYYSWGGAMASAEYPWAFRIGGSGVHQGYQNPMAAWALSEVSGMAPQSPTAQEDWAQSLDRQLEFIQWLQAPEGGIAGGATNNWEGRYAEPPADSPTFYGLYYDWQPVWNDPPSNQWFGFQAWGMERIAQLYDVTGDERAGEIVSAWVDWAIANTEIGADGSFAVPSNLSWSGQPDDWNPDNPGDNAGLSVQVVDHTQDVGVTASYVKTLLHYAAESGDADARATGEALLDALLANETDIGIAIPEARQDYERFDDTYDASTDQGLYIPEGWTGTMPNGDVIDSDSSFASIRSFYEQDPDWPQVQAYLDGGPAPTFTYHRFWAQAEIATAFALHTELFGAAE
;
A
#
# COMPACT_ATOMS: atom_id res chain seq x y z
N MET A 1 5.39 -6.83 36.50
CA MET A 1 4.65 -5.89 37.39
C MET A 1 4.24 -4.67 36.56
N ARG A 2 3.24 -4.83 35.69
CA ARG A 2 2.43 -3.76 35.10
C ARG A 2 1.02 -4.37 34.96
N SER A 3 0.25 -4.23 36.02
CA SER A 3 -1.20 -4.49 36.09
C SER A 3 -1.77 -3.24 36.73
N GLU A 4 -1.69 -2.11 36.03
CA GLU A 4 -2.22 -0.83 36.49
C GLU A 4 -2.23 0.21 35.35
N ARG A 5 -2.81 -0.15 34.20
CA ARG A 5 -3.44 0.83 33.30
C ARG A 5 -4.81 0.27 32.97
N LEU A 6 -5.82 0.86 33.61
CA LEU A 6 -7.26 0.80 33.34
C LEU A 6 -7.95 1.16 34.65
N THR A 7 -7.95 2.45 35.03
CA THR A 7 -8.99 2.99 35.92
C THR A 7 -9.03 4.52 35.88
N ARG A 8 -10.08 5.02 35.21
CA ARG A 8 -10.95 6.18 35.52
C ARG A 8 -11.74 6.35 34.22
N TRP A 9 -13.07 6.18 34.18
CA TRP A 9 -14.10 7.20 34.43
C TRP A 9 -15.48 6.52 34.72
N PRO A 10 -16.53 7.25 35.16
CA PRO A 10 -17.56 6.71 36.05
C PRO A 10 -18.73 6.01 35.34
N THR A 11 -19.11 4.87 35.92
CA THR A 11 -20.29 4.06 35.63
C THR A 11 -21.60 4.87 35.53
N ARG A 12 -22.29 4.80 34.39
CA ARG A 12 -23.74 5.01 34.30
C ARG A 12 -24.42 3.63 34.29
N SER A 13 -25.34 3.43 35.22
CA SER A 13 -26.11 2.19 35.38
C SER A 13 -27.08 1.96 34.20
N PRO A 14 -27.31 0.72 33.77
CA PRO A 14 -28.34 0.41 32.78
C PRO A 14 -29.73 0.37 33.44
N VAL A 15 -30.71 1.01 32.78
CA VAL A 15 -32.14 0.84 33.09
C VAL A 15 -32.67 -0.29 32.21
N PRO A 16 -33.34 -1.32 32.76
CA PRO A 16 -33.89 -2.40 31.95
C PRO A 16 -35.26 -2.00 31.40
N VAL A 17 -35.49 -2.19 30.10
CA VAL A 17 -36.85 -2.20 29.54
C VAL A 17 -37.09 -3.56 28.89
N ALA A 18 -38.14 -4.21 29.41
CA ALA A 18 -38.56 -5.56 29.08
C ALA A 18 -39.31 -5.63 27.74
N ALA A 19 -39.21 -6.80 27.12
CA ALA A 19 -39.94 -7.25 25.95
C ALA A 19 -41.48 -7.16 26.08
N ALA A 20 -42.15 -6.89 24.95
CA ALA A 20 -43.54 -7.24 24.73
C ALA A 20 -43.75 -7.68 23.27
N ALA A 21 -43.98 -8.98 23.10
CA ALA A 21 -44.43 -9.59 21.86
C ALA A 21 -45.93 -9.33 21.64
N VAL A 22 -46.33 -8.99 20.41
CA VAL A 22 -47.72 -9.08 19.95
C VAL A 22 -47.76 -9.66 18.54
N LEU A 23 -48.33 -10.87 18.42
CA LEU A 23 -48.77 -11.47 17.16
C LEU A 23 -49.89 -10.63 16.53
N LEU A 24 -49.82 -10.39 15.22
CA LEU A 24 -51.01 -10.28 14.39
C LEU A 24 -50.76 -10.89 13.01
N ALA A 25 -51.50 -11.96 12.72
CA ALA A 25 -51.57 -12.61 11.41
C ALA A 25 -52.50 -11.81 10.48
N ALA A 26 -52.08 -11.61 9.22
CA ALA A 26 -52.96 -11.20 8.14
C ALA A 26 -52.66 -11.98 6.86
N VAL A 27 -53.73 -12.50 6.29
CA VAL A 27 -53.84 -13.39 5.14
C VAL A 27 -53.58 -12.63 3.83
N ILE A 28 -52.75 -13.16 2.94
CA ILE A 28 -52.71 -12.76 1.52
C ILE A 28 -52.92 -13.98 0.62
N VAL A 29 -53.81 -13.79 -0.35
CA VAL A 29 -54.38 -14.75 -1.30
C VAL A 29 -53.43 -14.93 -2.50
N PRO A 30 -53.22 -16.14 -3.04
CA PRO A 30 -52.45 -16.33 -4.26
C PRO A 30 -53.31 -16.05 -5.50
N ILE A 31 -52.83 -15.18 -6.40
CA ILE A 31 -53.38 -15.03 -7.75
C ILE A 31 -52.55 -15.91 -8.68
N THR A 32 -53.20 -16.95 -9.20
CA THR A 32 -52.71 -17.81 -10.28
C THR A 32 -52.88 -17.11 -11.63
N ALA A 33 -51.82 -16.95 -12.41
CA ALA A 33 -51.89 -16.68 -13.84
C ALA A 33 -51.62 -17.98 -14.63
N SER A 34 -52.35 -18.18 -15.72
CA SER A 34 -52.19 -19.29 -16.67
C SER A 34 -52.33 -18.77 -18.11
N PRO A 35 -51.87 -19.53 -19.12
CA PRO A 35 -51.15 -18.99 -20.27
C PRO A 35 -51.98 -18.91 -21.56
N GLY A 36 -51.45 -18.19 -22.54
CA GLY A 36 -51.83 -18.23 -23.96
C GLY A 36 -50.96 -17.23 -24.72
N ALA A 37 -50.58 -17.40 -25.99
CA ALA A 37 -50.66 -18.48 -26.96
C ALA A 37 -49.56 -18.18 -28.01
N ALA A 38 -49.05 -19.20 -28.69
CA ALA A 38 -48.09 -19.06 -29.78
C ALA A 38 -48.80 -18.81 -31.12
N GLU A 39 -48.19 -18.00 -32.00
CA GLU A 39 -48.40 -18.10 -33.46
C GLU A 39 -47.17 -17.60 -34.24
N ASN A 40 -46.88 -18.33 -35.33
CA ASN A 40 -45.71 -18.26 -36.22
C ASN A 40 -45.82 -17.16 -37.28
N ALA A 41 -44.68 -16.62 -37.79
CA ALA A 41 -44.23 -16.74 -39.19
C ALA A 41 -43.12 -15.71 -39.59
N GLU A 42 -42.07 -16.24 -40.23
CA GLU A 42 -40.90 -15.63 -40.93
C GLU A 42 -41.29 -14.74 -42.16
N PRO A 43 -40.40 -14.10 -43.00
CA PRO A 43 -38.95 -14.40 -43.26
C PRO A 43 -37.97 -13.25 -43.71
N THR A 44 -36.71 -13.67 -43.95
CA THR A 44 -35.69 -13.16 -44.92
C THR A 44 -34.59 -12.16 -44.48
N GLY A 45 -33.31 -12.53 -44.76
CA GLY A 45 -32.35 -11.63 -45.43
C GLY A 45 -31.02 -11.29 -44.74
N SER A 46 -29.98 -12.06 -45.05
CA SER A 46 -28.52 -11.74 -45.06
C SER A 46 -28.07 -10.28 -44.87
N ALA A 47 -27.22 -10.02 -43.86
CA ALA A 47 -26.02 -9.18 -43.94
C ALA A 47 -25.08 -9.50 -42.76
N ALA A 48 -23.77 -9.51 -43.00
CA ALA A 48 -22.75 -9.60 -41.97
C ALA A 48 -22.67 -8.26 -41.22
N GLU A 49 -22.88 -8.28 -39.90
CA GLU A 49 -22.65 -7.15 -39.01
C GLU A 49 -21.55 -7.51 -38.01
N SER A 50 -20.57 -6.60 -37.89
CA SER A 50 -19.62 -6.50 -36.80
C SER A 50 -20.36 -6.61 -35.46
N GLY A 51 -19.87 -7.45 -34.55
CA GLY A 51 -20.46 -7.66 -33.24
C GLY A 51 -20.52 -6.36 -32.45
N ALA A 52 -21.69 -5.73 -32.42
CA ALA A 52 -22.04 -4.78 -31.39
C ALA A 52 -22.22 -5.55 -30.09
N LEU A 53 -21.48 -5.16 -29.04
CA LEU A 53 -21.78 -5.58 -27.67
C LEU A 53 -23.26 -5.28 -27.41
N ARG A 54 -24.04 -6.34 -27.17
CA ARG A 54 -25.40 -6.20 -26.65
C ARG A 54 -25.28 -6.04 -25.14
N THR A 55 -25.46 -4.83 -24.66
CA THR A 55 -25.63 -4.52 -23.23
C THR A 55 -26.77 -5.38 -22.67
N PRO A 56 -26.51 -6.24 -21.67
CA PRO A 56 -27.59 -6.80 -20.88
C PRO A 56 -28.36 -5.65 -20.23
N SER A 57 -29.69 -5.76 -20.20
CA SER A 57 -30.54 -4.89 -19.39
C SER A 57 -30.16 -5.10 -17.93
N ALA A 58 -29.38 -4.19 -17.34
CA ALA A 58 -28.99 -4.23 -15.93
C ALA A 58 -30.25 -4.36 -15.07
N MET A 59 -30.37 -5.48 -14.38
CA MET A 59 -31.13 -5.52 -13.15
C MET A 59 -30.22 -4.77 -12.18
N GLN A 60 -30.40 -3.45 -12.04
CA GLN A 60 -29.47 -2.58 -11.32
C GLN A 60 -29.26 -3.15 -9.92
N ALA A 61 -28.07 -3.70 -9.66
CA ALA A 61 -27.70 -4.20 -8.36
C ALA A 61 -27.82 -3.05 -7.35
N ASP A 62 -28.34 -3.36 -6.18
CA ASP A 62 -28.38 -2.40 -5.08
C ASP A 62 -26.98 -2.39 -4.44
N TYR A 63 -26.11 -1.49 -4.92
CA TYR A 63 -24.73 -1.43 -4.48
C TYR A 63 -24.56 -0.94 -3.03
N GLU A 64 -25.55 -0.26 -2.46
CA GLU A 64 -25.56 0.04 -1.04
C GLU A 64 -25.72 -1.25 -0.22
N THR A 65 -26.69 -2.10 -0.62
CA THR A 65 -26.85 -3.43 -0.02
C THR A 65 -25.60 -4.28 -0.23
N ALA A 66 -24.99 -4.27 -1.42
CA ALA A 66 -23.76 -5.01 -1.69
C ALA A 66 -22.58 -4.56 -0.80
N PHE A 67 -22.44 -3.25 -0.56
CA PHE A 67 -21.47 -2.74 0.40
C PHE A 67 -21.71 -3.30 1.80
N LEU A 68 -22.95 -3.23 2.31
CA LEU A 68 -23.27 -3.70 3.67
C LEU A 68 -23.08 -5.21 3.81
N GLU A 69 -23.45 -6.00 2.80
CA GLU A 69 -23.23 -7.45 2.81
C GLU A 69 -21.74 -7.80 2.80
N GLN A 70 -20.93 -7.08 2.00
CA GLN A 70 -19.48 -7.26 1.97
C GLN A 70 -18.82 -6.79 3.28
N TYR A 71 -19.25 -5.67 3.84
CA TYR A 71 -18.81 -5.16 5.15
C TYR A 71 -19.11 -6.19 6.24
N ASP A 72 -20.33 -6.73 6.29
CA ASP A 72 -20.73 -7.75 7.26
C ASP A 72 -19.86 -9.01 7.15
N LYS A 73 -19.53 -9.47 5.93
CA LYS A 73 -18.60 -10.59 5.72
C LYS A 73 -17.21 -10.27 6.26
N ILE A 74 -16.68 -9.07 5.99
CA ILE A 74 -15.34 -8.66 6.46
C ILE A 74 -15.30 -8.57 7.98
N LYS A 75 -16.35 -8.02 8.61
CA LYS A 75 -16.41 -7.78 10.07
C LYS A 75 -16.88 -8.99 10.87
N ASP A 76 -17.43 -10.04 10.24
CA ASP A 76 -17.79 -11.28 10.93
C ASP A 76 -16.52 -11.97 11.47
N PRO A 77 -16.36 -12.16 12.79
CA PRO A 77 -15.23 -12.87 13.35
C PRO A 77 -15.07 -14.30 12.83
N ALA A 78 -16.14 -14.91 12.31
CA ALA A 78 -16.08 -16.23 11.68
C ALA A 78 -15.36 -16.23 10.33
N SER A 79 -15.28 -15.09 9.64
CA SER A 79 -14.54 -14.93 8.39
C SER A 79 -13.03 -14.84 8.60
N GLY A 80 -12.57 -14.39 9.77
CA GLY A 80 -11.16 -14.45 10.15
C GLY A 80 -10.27 -13.32 9.62
N TYR A 81 -10.82 -12.20 9.16
CA TYR A 81 -10.02 -11.05 8.65
C TYR A 81 -9.19 -10.32 9.70
N PHE A 82 -9.53 -10.47 10.98
CA PHE A 82 -8.92 -9.70 12.06
C PHE A 82 -8.48 -10.59 13.21
N ARG A 83 -7.43 -10.16 13.90
CA ARG A 83 -7.18 -10.49 15.29
C ARG A 83 -7.86 -9.46 16.20
N ASP A 84 -8.61 -9.93 17.21
CA ASP A 84 -9.16 -9.07 18.27
C ASP A 84 -8.20 -9.04 19.47
N ILE A 85 -7.74 -7.84 19.83
CA ILE A 85 -6.84 -7.58 20.95
C ILE A 85 -7.51 -6.54 21.86
N ASP A 86 -8.03 -7.01 23.00
CA ASP A 86 -8.73 -6.18 23.99
C ASP A 86 -9.87 -5.30 23.42
N GLY A 87 -10.54 -5.76 22.35
CA GLY A 87 -11.64 -5.06 21.69
C GLY A 87 -11.21 -4.16 20.53
N LEU A 88 -9.92 -4.06 20.24
CA LEU A 88 -9.39 -3.43 19.03
C LEU A 88 -9.07 -4.49 17.98
N LEU A 89 -9.40 -4.21 16.73
CA LEU A 89 -9.21 -5.13 15.62
C LEU A 89 -7.94 -4.79 14.84
N VAL A 90 -7.08 -5.79 14.63
CA VAL A 90 -5.89 -5.72 13.78
C VAL A 90 -6.18 -6.52 12.52
N PRO A 91 -6.28 -5.91 11.32
CA PRO A 91 -6.52 -6.66 10.09
C PRO A 91 -5.30 -7.53 9.80
N TYR A 92 -5.50 -8.75 9.28
CA TYR A 92 -4.43 -9.48 8.61
C TYR A 92 -4.25 -8.97 7.17
N HIS A 93 -3.16 -9.34 6.51
CA HIS A 93 -3.00 -9.14 5.07
C HIS A 93 -4.03 -9.95 4.29
N SER A 94 -4.26 -11.20 4.70
CA SER A 94 -5.29 -12.09 4.15
C SER A 94 -5.82 -13.07 5.19
N VAL A 95 -7.02 -13.60 4.95
CA VAL A 95 -7.60 -14.69 5.77
C VAL A 95 -6.76 -15.97 5.66
N GLU A 96 -6.29 -16.30 4.47
CA GLU A 96 -5.41 -17.44 4.25
C GLU A 96 -3.98 -17.12 4.71
N THR A 97 -3.33 -18.05 5.39
CA THR A 97 -1.99 -17.88 5.97
C THR A 97 -0.86 -18.09 4.95
N LEU A 98 -1.01 -19.04 4.02
CA LEU A 98 -0.03 -19.31 2.98
C LEU A 98 -0.18 -18.35 1.80
N ILE A 99 0.49 -17.21 1.91
CA ILE A 99 0.62 -16.22 0.85
C ILE A 99 1.97 -15.50 0.94
N VAL A 100 2.60 -15.26 -0.21
CA VAL A 100 3.91 -14.59 -0.33
C VAL A 100 3.86 -13.67 -1.56
N GLU A 101 3.98 -12.35 -1.38
CA GLU A 101 3.88 -11.38 -2.50
C GLU A 101 4.47 -10.00 -2.21
N ALA A 102 4.38 -9.54 -0.96
CA ALA A 102 5.08 -8.39 -0.41
C ALA A 102 5.32 -8.61 1.09
N PRO A 103 4.26 -8.83 1.91
CA PRO A 103 4.41 -9.69 3.07
C PRO A 103 4.69 -11.13 2.60
N ASP A 104 5.32 -11.89 3.48
CA ASP A 104 5.73 -13.27 3.24
C ASP A 104 4.96 -14.29 4.09
N HIS A 105 3.88 -13.84 4.75
CA HIS A 105 2.87 -14.65 5.44
C HIS A 105 1.54 -13.88 5.55
N GLY A 106 0.40 -14.57 5.39
CA GLY A 106 -0.92 -13.91 5.31
C GLY A 106 -1.42 -13.28 6.60
N HIS A 107 -0.96 -13.78 7.75
CA HIS A 107 -1.22 -13.17 9.06
C HIS A 107 -0.12 -12.21 9.52
N GLN A 108 0.79 -11.81 8.63
CA GLN A 108 1.36 -10.48 8.78
C GLN A 108 0.28 -9.44 8.45
N THR A 109 0.55 -8.19 8.78
CA THR A 109 -0.25 -7.07 8.28
C THR A 109 0.64 -5.91 7.93
N THR A 110 0.05 -4.94 7.24
CA THR A 110 0.76 -3.82 6.67
C THR A 110 0.09 -2.50 7.02
N SER A 111 0.85 -1.40 6.94
CA SER A 111 0.27 -0.06 6.97
C SER A 111 -0.74 0.14 5.84
N GLU A 112 -0.56 -0.54 4.70
CA GLU A 112 -1.55 -0.63 3.62
C GLU A 112 -2.88 -1.20 4.13
N ALA A 113 -2.88 -2.39 4.77
CA ALA A 113 -4.09 -2.99 5.30
C ALA A 113 -4.81 -2.07 6.30
N TYR A 114 -4.07 -1.38 7.18
CA TYR A 114 -4.64 -0.36 8.07
C TYR A 114 -5.25 0.83 7.32
N SER A 115 -4.60 1.32 6.26
CA SER A 115 -5.15 2.40 5.44
C SER A 115 -6.46 2.02 4.73
N TYR A 116 -6.58 0.76 4.30
CA TYR A 116 -7.84 0.21 3.76
C TYR A 116 -8.88 -0.06 4.85
N TYR A 117 -8.45 -0.41 6.07
CA TYR A 117 -9.35 -0.60 7.20
C TYR A 117 -10.06 0.72 7.53
N LEU A 118 -9.32 1.82 7.58
CA LEU A 118 -9.90 3.14 7.74
C LEU A 118 -10.84 3.51 6.59
N TRP A 119 -10.51 3.16 5.34
CA TRP A 119 -11.39 3.45 4.19
C TRP A 119 -12.73 2.71 4.30
N LEU A 120 -12.68 1.43 4.66
CA LEU A 120 -13.86 0.60 4.89
C LEU A 120 -14.78 1.23 5.96
N GLU A 121 -14.21 1.65 7.09
CA GLU A 121 -14.99 2.23 8.19
C GLU A 121 -15.47 3.65 7.88
N ALA A 122 -14.73 4.45 7.10
CA ALA A 122 -15.20 5.75 6.63
C ALA A 122 -16.41 5.62 5.69
N ALA A 123 -16.38 4.64 4.78
CA ALA A 123 -17.52 4.34 3.91
C ALA A 123 -18.72 3.83 4.71
N TYR A 124 -18.48 3.02 5.76
CA TYR A 124 -19.53 2.58 6.68
C TYR A 124 -20.15 3.76 7.43
N GLY A 125 -19.35 4.68 7.96
CA GLY A 125 -19.82 5.90 8.62
C GLY A 125 -20.62 6.81 7.69
N ARG A 126 -20.23 6.91 6.42
CA ARG A 126 -21.01 7.62 5.39
C ARG A 126 -22.41 7.03 5.21
N ILE A 127 -22.52 5.70 5.11
CA ILE A 127 -23.79 5.01 4.79
C ILE A 127 -24.69 4.90 6.03
N THR A 128 -24.12 4.64 7.20
CA THR A 128 -24.88 4.32 8.42
C THR A 128 -25.02 5.47 9.41
N GLU A 129 -24.26 6.56 9.19
CA GLU A 129 -24.07 7.67 10.14
C GLU A 129 -23.46 7.25 11.49
N ASP A 130 -22.84 6.06 11.55
CA ASP A 130 -22.09 5.56 12.72
C ASP A 130 -20.58 5.68 12.49
N TRP A 131 -19.98 6.68 13.13
CA TRP A 131 -18.54 6.97 13.02
C TRP A 131 -17.69 6.35 14.13
N GLU A 132 -18.31 5.64 15.08
CA GLU A 132 -17.57 4.98 16.16
C GLU A 132 -16.59 3.90 15.61
N PRO A 133 -16.95 3.05 14.63
CA PRO A 133 -16.01 2.10 14.04
C PRO A 133 -14.78 2.77 13.40
N PHE A 134 -14.94 3.94 12.78
CA PHE A 134 -13.84 4.70 12.19
C PHE A 134 -12.85 5.17 13.26
N ASN A 135 -13.35 5.70 14.39
CA ASN A 135 -12.50 6.09 15.51
C ASN A 135 -11.80 4.88 16.17
N GLN A 136 -12.48 3.72 16.27
CA GLN A 136 -11.88 2.49 16.80
C GLN A 136 -10.80 1.91 15.87
N ALA A 137 -10.99 2.01 14.56
CA ALA A 137 -9.96 1.66 13.58
C ALA A 137 -8.73 2.56 13.72
N TRP A 138 -8.92 3.86 13.97
CA TRP A 138 -7.83 4.79 14.27
C TRP A 138 -7.12 4.44 15.58
N GLU A 139 -7.86 4.15 16.65
CA GLU A 139 -7.29 3.73 17.94
C GLU A 139 -6.43 2.45 17.78
N SER A 140 -6.89 1.49 16.97
CA SER A 140 -6.10 0.29 16.62
C SER A 140 -4.81 0.66 15.87
N LEU A 141 -4.90 1.55 14.86
CA LEU A 141 -3.75 2.02 14.08
C LEU A 141 -2.70 2.65 15.00
N GLU A 142 -3.10 3.62 15.83
CA GLU A 142 -2.18 4.31 16.74
C GLU A 142 -1.58 3.39 17.78
N THR A 143 -2.34 2.40 18.24
CA THR A 143 -1.89 1.48 19.29
C THR A 143 -0.86 0.49 18.78
N PHE A 144 -1.05 -0.05 17.56
CA PHE A 144 -0.32 -1.24 17.12
C PHE A 144 0.67 -1.01 15.98
N ILE A 145 0.46 -0.02 15.10
CA ILE A 145 1.30 0.15 13.90
C ILE A 145 2.07 1.47 13.83
N VAL A 146 1.69 2.47 14.64
CA VAL A 146 2.51 3.67 14.87
C VAL A 146 3.41 3.38 16.09
N PRO A 147 4.75 3.31 15.93
CA PRO A 147 5.62 3.03 17.06
C PRO A 147 5.44 4.08 18.18
N GLY A 148 5.17 3.65 19.41
CA GLY A 148 5.05 4.53 20.55
C GLY A 148 6.41 4.93 21.14
N THR A 149 6.42 5.78 22.16
CA THR A 149 7.67 6.22 22.80
C THR A 149 8.51 5.08 23.39
N GLU A 150 7.89 3.97 23.85
CA GLU A 150 8.64 2.80 24.32
C GLU A 150 9.31 2.03 23.16
N ASP A 151 8.75 2.13 21.95
CA ASP A 151 9.22 1.51 20.71
C ASP A 151 10.33 2.31 20.01
N GLN A 152 10.29 3.65 20.12
CA GLN A 152 11.26 4.59 19.52
C GLN A 152 11.95 5.53 20.54
N PRO A 153 12.58 5.00 21.62
CA PRO A 153 12.86 5.75 22.85
C PRO A 153 14.01 6.78 22.80
N THR A 154 14.79 6.83 21.71
CA THR A 154 16.04 7.60 21.67
C THR A 154 16.10 8.67 20.58
N ASN A 155 14.97 9.04 19.98
CA ASN A 155 14.86 10.14 19.01
C ASN A 155 15.48 11.46 19.50
N ALA A 156 15.48 11.72 20.82
CA ALA A 156 16.11 12.92 21.39
C ALA A 156 17.64 13.00 21.17
N SER A 157 18.27 11.93 20.68
CA SER A 157 19.69 11.89 20.31
C SER A 157 19.95 12.14 18.82
N TYR A 158 18.90 12.36 18.04
CA TYR A 158 18.98 12.67 16.61
C TYR A 158 19.64 14.04 16.38
N ASP A 159 20.52 14.12 15.38
CA ASP A 159 21.16 15.36 14.94
C ASP A 159 20.75 15.66 13.50
N ALA A 160 19.88 16.66 13.31
CA ALA A 160 19.39 17.05 11.99
C ALA A 160 20.49 17.56 11.04
N SER A 161 21.65 17.97 11.57
CA SER A 161 22.81 18.36 10.75
C SER A 161 23.66 17.18 10.29
N ALA A 162 23.41 15.98 10.83
CA ALA A 162 24.06 14.72 10.47
C ALA A 162 23.02 13.58 10.54
N PRO A 163 22.00 13.60 9.67
CA PRO A 163 20.78 12.81 9.85
C PRO A 163 20.99 11.30 9.70
N ALA A 164 22.02 10.87 8.98
CA ALA A 164 22.42 9.46 8.86
C ALA A 164 23.89 9.34 8.44
N THR A 165 24.44 8.13 8.51
CA THR A 165 25.71 7.77 7.85
C THR A 165 25.40 7.01 6.57
N TYR A 166 26.05 7.37 5.47
CA TYR A 166 25.82 6.73 4.17
C TYR A 166 26.27 5.26 4.15
N ALA A 167 25.40 4.40 3.62
CA ALA A 167 25.70 3.09 3.04
C ALA A 167 25.10 3.04 1.63
N GLY A 168 25.86 2.52 0.67
CA GLY A 168 25.40 2.36 -0.71
C GLY A 168 24.53 1.12 -0.86
N GLU A 169 23.49 1.19 -1.68
CA GLU A 169 22.75 -0.01 -2.05
C GLU A 169 23.48 -0.78 -3.16
N SER A 170 23.05 -2.01 -3.39
CA SER A 170 23.43 -2.77 -4.58
C SER A 170 22.24 -3.40 -5.27
N THR A 171 22.43 -3.76 -6.53
CA THR A 171 21.48 -4.53 -7.31
C THR A 171 21.65 -6.03 -7.10
N THR A 172 22.57 -6.49 -6.24
CA THR A 172 22.73 -7.91 -5.91
C THR A 172 22.76 -8.08 -4.39
N PRO A 173 22.01 -9.06 -3.83
CA PRO A 173 22.09 -9.38 -2.40
C PRO A 173 23.49 -9.77 -1.94
N THR A 174 24.38 -10.21 -2.84
CA THR A 174 25.74 -10.66 -2.50
C THR A 174 26.70 -9.56 -2.06
N ASP A 175 26.39 -8.31 -2.40
CA ASP A 175 27.17 -7.15 -1.97
C ASP A 175 26.85 -6.72 -0.52
N TYR A 176 25.88 -7.38 0.11
CA TYR A 176 25.50 -7.14 1.50
C TYR A 176 26.22 -8.11 2.46
N PRO A 177 26.63 -7.66 3.67
CA PRO A 177 26.32 -6.37 4.29
C PRO A 177 27.05 -5.17 3.64
N SER A 178 26.34 -4.05 3.46
CA SER A 178 26.89 -2.84 2.84
C SER A 178 27.71 -2.01 3.85
N PRO A 179 28.94 -1.58 3.52
CA PRO A 179 29.77 -0.79 4.43
C PRO A 179 29.24 0.62 4.69
N LEU A 180 29.29 1.04 5.95
CA LEU A 180 29.10 2.46 6.33
C LEU A 180 30.31 3.29 5.93
N LEU A 181 30.08 4.39 5.20
CA LEU A 181 31.11 5.29 4.70
C LEU A 181 30.93 6.70 5.31
N PRO A 182 31.52 6.97 6.49
CA PRO A 182 31.34 8.25 7.20
C PRO A 182 31.97 9.46 6.50
N ASP A 183 32.84 9.25 5.52
CA ASP A 183 33.45 10.32 4.73
C ASP A 183 32.57 10.78 3.56
N VAL A 184 31.46 10.08 3.26
CA VAL A 184 30.48 10.48 2.25
C VAL A 184 29.58 11.58 2.82
N PRO A 185 29.50 12.77 2.18
CA PRO A 185 28.66 13.85 2.70
C PRO A 185 27.18 13.49 2.72
N VAL A 186 26.46 13.89 3.77
CA VAL A 186 25.00 13.78 3.90
C VAL A 186 24.45 15.19 4.11
N GLY A 187 23.26 15.51 3.57
CA GLY A 187 22.63 16.83 3.74
C GLY A 187 22.06 17.06 5.13
N GLU A 188 21.55 18.27 5.36
CA GLU A 188 20.77 18.57 6.56
C GLU A 188 19.29 18.17 6.40
N ASP A 189 18.68 17.70 7.49
CA ASP A 189 17.24 17.49 7.59
C ASP A 189 16.55 18.80 8.03
N PRO A 190 15.75 19.44 7.16
CA PRO A 190 15.10 20.71 7.47
C PRO A 190 13.77 20.54 8.25
N LEU A 191 13.30 19.31 8.51
CA LEU A 191 11.99 19.03 9.09
C LEU A 191 12.03 18.80 10.59
N ALA A 192 13.06 18.13 11.11
CA ALA A 192 13.05 17.62 12.50
C ALA A 192 12.82 18.70 13.57
N ASP A 193 13.52 19.84 13.48
CA ASP A 193 13.38 20.95 14.43
C ASP A 193 11.98 21.60 14.34
N GLU A 194 11.41 21.67 13.13
CA GLU A 194 10.08 22.21 12.87
C GLU A 194 9.00 21.30 13.48
N LEU A 195 9.07 20.00 13.19
CA LEU A 195 8.16 18.98 13.71
C LEU A 195 8.22 18.90 15.24
N THR A 196 9.43 18.87 15.81
CA THR A 196 9.62 18.83 17.26
C THR A 196 9.05 20.08 17.94
N SER A 197 9.24 21.25 17.33
CA SER A 197 8.69 22.52 17.85
C SER A 197 7.16 22.56 17.79
N THR A 198 6.57 21.92 16.77
CA THR A 198 5.13 21.88 16.53
C THR A 198 4.42 20.92 17.48
N TYR A 199 4.96 19.70 17.64
CA TYR A 199 4.30 18.62 18.37
C TYR A 199 4.80 18.40 19.80
N GLY A 200 5.97 18.96 20.15
CA GLY A 200 6.48 18.99 21.53
C GLY A 200 7.25 17.74 21.97
N ASP A 201 7.47 16.80 21.06
CA ASP A 201 8.32 15.62 21.22
C ASP A 201 9.10 15.34 19.92
N SER A 202 10.05 14.40 19.98
CA SER A 202 10.90 14.05 18.83
C SER A 202 10.46 12.74 18.17
N ASP A 203 9.35 12.13 18.59
CA ASP A 203 8.90 10.85 18.05
C ASP A 203 8.30 11.04 16.66
N VAL A 204 8.52 10.08 15.78
CA VAL A 204 7.95 10.12 14.42
C VAL A 204 6.53 9.57 14.47
N TYR A 205 5.56 10.33 13.97
CA TYR A 205 4.17 9.93 13.89
C TYR A 205 3.83 9.46 12.47
N GLY A 206 4.21 8.21 12.19
CA GLY A 206 4.01 7.52 10.92
C GLY A 206 3.94 6.01 11.15
N MET A 207 3.23 5.29 10.28
CA MET A 207 3.07 3.84 10.44
C MET A 207 4.37 3.12 10.08
N ALA A 208 4.79 2.14 10.88
CA ALA A 208 5.72 1.12 10.38
C ALA A 208 5.00 0.26 9.33
N TRP A 209 5.70 -0.20 8.30
CA TRP A 209 5.04 -0.82 7.17
C TRP A 209 4.59 -2.28 7.40
N LEU A 210 5.22 -3.02 8.33
CA LEU A 210 5.01 -4.47 8.51
C LEU A 210 4.93 -4.87 9.98
N LEU A 211 3.95 -5.70 10.29
CA LEU A 211 3.75 -6.35 11.58
C LEU A 211 3.57 -7.86 11.39
N ASP A 212 4.08 -8.65 12.34
CA ASP A 212 3.64 -10.04 12.55
C ASP A 212 2.51 -10.04 13.58
N VAL A 213 1.26 -10.25 13.13
CA VAL A 213 0.08 -10.10 13.98
C VAL A 213 -0.04 -11.25 14.98
N ASP A 214 0.33 -12.45 14.58
CA ASP A 214 0.20 -13.67 15.41
C ASP A 214 1.49 -14.09 16.09
N ASN A 215 2.57 -13.33 15.87
CA ASN A 215 3.93 -13.68 16.29
C ASN A 215 4.35 -15.06 15.75
N VAL A 216 4.01 -15.36 14.49
CA VAL A 216 4.37 -16.62 13.82
C VAL A 216 5.89 -16.79 13.72
N TYR A 217 6.62 -15.68 13.55
CA TYR A 217 8.08 -15.67 13.55
C TYR A 217 8.67 -15.82 14.94
N GLY A 218 7.93 -15.46 15.99
CA GLY A 218 8.32 -15.68 17.39
C GLY A 218 9.25 -14.61 17.98
N PHE A 219 9.40 -13.45 17.34
CA PHE A 219 10.26 -12.37 17.84
C PHE A 219 9.74 -11.74 19.14
N GLY A 220 8.43 -11.49 19.24
CA GLY A 220 7.83 -10.70 20.32
C GLY A 220 8.36 -9.27 20.44
N PHE A 221 8.01 -8.60 21.53
CA PHE A 221 8.48 -7.24 21.78
C PHE A 221 9.97 -7.24 22.17
N CYS A 222 10.82 -6.68 21.30
CA CYS A 222 12.27 -6.59 21.52
C CYS A 222 12.91 -7.93 21.93
N GLY A 223 12.55 -9.02 21.25
CA GLY A 223 13.16 -10.34 21.44
C GLY A 223 12.58 -11.16 22.59
N ASP A 224 11.56 -10.67 23.31
CA ASP A 224 11.01 -11.37 24.48
C ASP A 224 10.11 -12.57 24.14
N GLY A 225 9.77 -12.75 22.85
CA GLY A 225 8.93 -13.84 22.36
C GLY A 225 7.45 -13.76 22.80
N SER A 226 7.02 -12.65 23.40
CA SER A 226 5.61 -12.42 23.74
C SER A 226 4.75 -12.31 22.49
N SER A 227 3.48 -12.71 22.61
CA SER A 227 2.51 -12.68 21.50
C SER A 227 1.25 -11.91 21.89
N ASP A 228 1.31 -11.07 22.92
CA ASP A 228 0.16 -10.33 23.44
C ASP A 228 -0.29 -9.23 22.45
N GLU A 229 0.66 -8.62 21.75
CA GLU A 229 0.48 -7.57 20.75
C GLU A 229 1.14 -7.97 19.41
N PRO A 230 0.78 -7.34 18.28
CA PRO A 230 1.48 -7.51 17.01
C PRO A 230 2.95 -7.09 17.13
N VAL A 231 3.82 -7.73 16.36
CA VAL A 231 5.27 -7.53 16.47
C VAL A 231 5.80 -6.71 15.30
N PHE A 232 6.44 -5.58 15.60
CA PHE A 232 7.18 -4.81 14.60
C PHE A 232 8.34 -5.63 14.03
N MET A 233 8.30 -5.84 12.71
CA MET A 233 9.31 -6.57 11.99
C MET A 233 9.62 -5.89 10.66
N ASN A 234 10.64 -6.40 9.97
CA ASN A 234 10.96 -6.00 8.61
C ASN A 234 11.55 -7.19 7.83
N SER A 235 11.66 -7.04 6.51
CA SER A 235 12.18 -8.05 5.58
C SER A 235 13.20 -7.43 4.63
N TYR A 236 12.76 -6.63 3.67
CA TYR A 236 13.58 -6.04 2.61
C TYR A 236 14.67 -5.11 3.14
N GLN A 237 15.93 -5.41 2.82
CA GLN A 237 17.12 -4.62 3.20
C GLN A 237 18.27 -4.68 2.17
N ARG A 238 18.21 -5.59 1.18
CA ARG A 238 19.37 -5.96 0.35
C ARG A 238 19.22 -5.60 -1.14
N GLY A 239 18.57 -4.47 -1.37
CA GLY A 239 18.58 -3.77 -2.65
C GLY A 239 17.66 -4.37 -3.69
N SER A 240 17.80 -3.92 -4.93
CA SER A 240 16.72 -4.02 -5.92
C SER A 240 16.42 -5.42 -6.45
N ASN A 241 17.35 -6.37 -6.33
CA ASN A 241 17.10 -7.78 -6.70
C ASN A 241 16.77 -8.66 -5.49
N GLU A 242 16.60 -8.13 -4.28
CA GLU A 242 16.05 -8.93 -3.17
C GLU A 242 14.53 -9.00 -3.30
N SER A 243 14.02 -10.07 -3.90
CA SER A 243 12.59 -10.36 -3.93
C SER A 243 12.06 -10.80 -2.56
N VAL A 244 10.73 -10.91 -2.44
CA VAL A 244 10.08 -11.42 -1.22
C VAL A 244 10.62 -12.80 -0.78
N TRP A 245 11.03 -13.61 -1.75
CA TRP A 245 11.56 -14.97 -1.55
C TRP A 245 12.97 -14.99 -0.97
N GLU A 246 13.67 -13.86 -1.02
CA GLU A 246 15.10 -13.78 -0.76
C GLU A 246 15.40 -13.00 0.51
N THR A 247 14.38 -12.61 1.27
CA THR A 247 14.54 -11.87 2.52
C THR A 247 14.85 -12.77 3.71
N VAL A 248 15.57 -12.20 4.69
CA VAL A 248 15.69 -12.75 6.06
C VAL A 248 14.82 -11.89 6.99
N PRO A 249 13.65 -12.38 7.43
CA PRO A 249 12.76 -11.62 8.32
C PRO A 249 13.44 -11.37 9.66
N HIS A 250 13.30 -10.16 10.18
CA HIS A 250 14.02 -9.72 11.37
C HIS A 250 13.21 -8.71 12.20
N PRO A 251 13.47 -8.62 13.52
CA PRO A 251 12.73 -7.70 14.37
C PRO A 251 13.18 -6.26 14.14
N SER A 252 12.22 -5.33 14.19
CA SER A 252 12.49 -3.89 14.13
C SER A 252 13.28 -3.42 15.35
N CYS A 253 13.00 -4.01 16.52
CA CYS A 253 13.77 -3.86 17.75
C CYS A 253 14.80 -5.00 17.87
N GLU A 254 16.06 -4.69 17.57
CA GLU A 254 17.18 -5.62 17.56
C GLU A 254 17.92 -5.65 18.90
N THR A 255 17.81 -6.78 19.60
CA THR A 255 18.42 -7.04 20.92
C THR A 255 19.52 -8.09 20.88
N PHE A 256 19.80 -8.68 19.72
CA PHE A 256 20.72 -9.82 19.52
C PHE A 256 20.24 -11.12 20.18
N ASP A 257 18.96 -11.21 20.52
CA ASP A 257 18.38 -12.43 21.12
C ASP A 257 18.23 -13.57 20.09
N PHE A 258 18.08 -13.22 18.81
CA PHE A 258 17.97 -14.14 17.67
C PHE A 258 18.91 -13.70 16.54
N GLY A 259 19.05 -14.51 15.49
CA GLY A 259 20.02 -14.25 14.42
C GLY A 259 21.42 -14.74 14.80
N GLY A 260 22.45 -14.03 14.34
CA GLY A 260 23.87 -14.33 14.57
C GLY A 260 24.46 -13.65 15.81
N GLU A 261 25.78 -13.44 15.82
CA GLU A 261 26.48 -12.79 16.95
C GLU A 261 26.00 -11.35 17.21
N ASN A 262 25.62 -10.63 16.13
CA ASN A 262 25.16 -9.24 16.17
C ASN A 262 23.67 -9.12 15.79
N GLY A 263 22.89 -10.14 16.14
CA GLY A 263 21.52 -10.26 15.66
C GLY A 263 21.47 -10.45 14.14
N TYR A 264 20.67 -9.64 13.46
CA TYR A 264 20.56 -9.65 12.00
C TYR A 264 21.35 -8.51 11.33
N LEU A 265 21.95 -7.60 12.10
CA LEU A 265 22.49 -6.34 11.57
C LEU A 265 23.61 -6.54 10.53
N ASP A 266 24.49 -7.50 10.78
CA ASP A 266 25.66 -7.81 9.93
C ASP A 266 25.30 -8.66 8.70
N LEU A 267 24.01 -8.91 8.45
CA LEU A 267 23.51 -9.31 7.13
C LEU A 267 23.27 -8.11 6.21
N PHE A 268 23.07 -6.92 6.77
CA PHE A 268 22.57 -5.74 6.04
C PHE A 268 23.60 -4.61 5.98
N THR A 269 24.27 -4.32 7.09
CA THR A 269 25.20 -3.18 7.20
C THR A 269 26.52 -3.64 7.77
N ASP A 270 27.64 -3.29 7.14
CA ASP A 270 28.99 -3.60 7.62
C ASP A 270 29.52 -2.41 8.43
N ASP A 271 29.60 -2.61 9.75
CA ASP A 271 30.15 -1.68 10.71
C ASP A 271 31.26 -2.35 11.54
N GLN A 272 32.17 -1.55 12.07
CA GLN A 272 33.24 -2.00 12.97
C GLN A 272 32.70 -2.53 14.30
N GLN A 273 31.54 -2.03 14.74
CA GLN A 273 30.87 -2.43 15.97
C GLN A 273 29.35 -2.34 15.81
N TYR A 274 28.64 -3.32 16.37
CA TYR A 274 27.17 -3.36 16.34
C TYR A 274 26.60 -3.00 17.71
N SER A 275 25.49 -2.25 17.69
CA SER A 275 24.73 -1.87 18.89
C SER A 275 23.30 -2.39 18.79
N GLN A 276 22.74 -2.84 19.91
CA GLN A 276 21.30 -3.06 20.02
C GLN A 276 20.58 -1.76 19.65
N GLN A 277 19.58 -1.87 18.79
CA GLN A 277 18.95 -0.71 18.16
C GLN A 277 17.50 -1.00 17.78
N TRP A 278 16.75 0.04 17.45
CA TRP A 278 15.43 -0.04 16.88
C TRP A 278 15.42 0.72 15.55
N ARG A 279 14.61 0.27 14.60
CA ARG A 279 14.39 0.96 13.31
C ARG A 279 13.03 0.63 12.72
N TYR A 280 12.38 1.63 12.14
CA TYR A 280 11.09 1.52 11.48
C TYR A 280 11.19 2.10 10.07
N THR A 281 10.37 1.57 9.17
CA THR A 281 10.28 2.03 7.78
C THR A 281 8.80 2.26 7.49
N ALA A 282 8.46 3.46 7.03
CA ALA A 282 7.11 3.78 6.61
C ALA A 282 6.92 3.48 5.12
N ALA A 283 5.68 3.17 4.74
CA ALA A 283 5.23 3.07 3.36
C ALA A 283 4.39 4.34 3.02
N PRO A 284 4.96 5.32 2.31
CA PRO A 284 4.34 6.64 2.11
C PRO A 284 3.01 6.60 1.37
N ASP A 285 2.78 5.61 0.52
CA ASP A 285 1.51 5.42 -0.17
C ASP A 285 0.37 5.08 0.80
N ALA A 286 0.65 4.30 1.85
CA ALA A 286 -0.32 3.94 2.90
C ALA A 286 -0.64 5.13 3.79
N ASP A 287 0.36 5.84 4.30
CA ASP A 287 0.17 7.07 5.09
C ASP A 287 -0.59 8.14 4.27
N ALA A 288 -0.28 8.27 2.97
CA ALA A 288 -1.03 9.16 2.08
C ALA A 288 -2.49 8.71 1.86
N ARG A 289 -2.74 7.40 1.76
CA ARG A 289 -4.10 6.85 1.68
C ARG A 289 -4.87 7.14 2.97
N VAL A 290 -4.24 7.06 4.15
CA VAL A 290 -4.84 7.47 5.42
C VAL A 290 -5.32 8.93 5.37
N VAL A 291 -4.48 9.84 4.88
CA VAL A 291 -4.85 11.26 4.71
C VAL A 291 -6.00 11.46 3.72
N GLN A 292 -5.98 10.75 2.59
CA GLN A 292 -7.05 10.77 1.59
C GLN A 292 -8.39 10.31 2.22
N VAL A 293 -8.36 9.24 3.01
CA VAL A 293 -9.52 8.71 3.72
C VAL A 293 -9.99 9.68 4.80
N ALA A 294 -9.09 10.31 5.54
CA ALA A 294 -9.44 11.33 6.53
C ALA A 294 -10.16 12.53 5.88
N TYR A 295 -9.74 12.95 4.68
CA TYR A 295 -10.48 13.95 3.90
C TYR A 295 -11.91 13.49 3.58
N LEU A 296 -12.08 12.25 3.11
CA LEU A 296 -13.39 11.69 2.80
C LEU A 296 -14.28 11.63 4.05
N ALA A 297 -13.78 11.03 5.13
CA ALA A 297 -14.48 10.94 6.41
C ALA A 297 -14.89 12.31 6.94
N LYS A 298 -13.98 13.29 6.90
CA LYS A 298 -14.26 14.68 7.28
C LYS A 298 -15.41 15.25 6.45
N THR A 299 -15.32 15.18 5.12
CA THR A 299 -16.35 15.69 4.21
C THR A 299 -17.72 15.07 4.50
N TRP A 300 -17.78 13.75 4.63
CA TRP A 300 -19.02 13.01 4.84
C TRP A 300 -19.61 13.26 6.24
N ALA A 301 -18.80 13.22 7.30
CA ALA A 301 -19.26 13.49 8.66
C ALA A 301 -19.75 14.94 8.81
N GLU A 302 -19.07 15.92 8.21
CA GLU A 302 -19.52 17.31 8.20
C GLU A 302 -20.86 17.49 7.48
N ALA A 303 -21.06 16.80 6.35
CA ALA A 303 -22.33 16.81 5.62
C ALA A 303 -23.50 16.26 6.47
N GLN A 304 -23.22 15.29 7.35
CA GLN A 304 -24.17 14.73 8.33
C GLN A 304 -24.29 15.57 9.62
N GLY A 305 -23.49 16.63 9.78
CA GLY A 305 -23.44 17.42 11.01
C GLY A 305 -22.75 16.70 12.18
N GLN A 306 -21.93 15.69 11.89
CA GLN A 306 -21.19 14.86 12.84
C GLN A 306 -19.67 15.10 12.79
N GLY A 307 -19.17 16.16 12.14
CA GLY A 307 -17.73 16.44 12.05
C GLY A 307 -17.00 16.50 13.41
N ASP A 308 -17.67 16.99 14.47
CA ASP A 308 -17.12 17.01 15.83
C ASP A 308 -16.85 15.59 16.40
N ALA A 309 -17.51 14.54 15.89
CA ALA A 309 -17.38 13.18 16.38
C ALA A 309 -16.07 12.49 15.97
N ILE A 310 -15.42 12.98 14.91
CA ILE A 310 -14.17 12.42 14.36
C ILE A 310 -13.02 13.44 14.37
N ALA A 311 -13.23 14.62 14.95
CA ALA A 311 -12.30 15.75 14.83
C ALA A 311 -10.88 15.44 15.35
N ASP A 312 -10.76 14.65 16.41
CA ASP A 312 -9.47 14.23 16.97
C ASP A 312 -8.73 13.31 15.98
N THR A 313 -9.40 12.29 15.45
CA THR A 313 -8.88 11.41 14.39
C THR A 313 -8.44 12.18 13.15
N ILE A 314 -9.21 13.19 12.72
CA ILE A 314 -8.79 14.05 11.60
C ILE A 314 -7.53 14.85 11.93
N SER A 315 -7.42 15.39 13.15
CA SER A 315 -6.22 16.11 13.61
C SER A 315 -4.98 15.20 13.59
N ASP A 316 -5.15 13.94 13.96
CA ASP A 316 -4.08 12.95 13.97
C ASP A 316 -3.67 12.52 12.55
N ALA A 317 -4.62 12.35 11.63
CA ALA A 317 -4.32 12.14 10.21
C ALA A 317 -3.55 13.32 9.59
N VAL A 318 -3.90 14.55 9.97
CA VAL A 318 -3.18 15.76 9.55
C VAL A 318 -1.76 15.79 10.13
N LYS A 319 -1.56 15.32 11.37
CA LYS A 319 -0.22 15.14 11.97
C LYS A 319 0.59 14.10 11.20
N MET A 320 0.01 12.98 10.81
CA MET A 320 0.68 11.98 9.96
C MET A 320 1.11 12.59 8.62
N GLY A 321 0.25 13.41 7.99
CA GLY A 321 0.58 14.18 6.79
C GLY A 321 1.74 15.17 6.99
N ASP A 322 1.98 15.66 8.20
CA ASP A 322 3.14 16.52 8.49
C ASP A 322 4.46 15.73 8.48
N TYR A 323 4.48 14.57 9.13
CA TYR A 323 5.64 13.66 9.16
C TYR A 323 5.90 12.98 7.80
N LEU A 324 4.85 12.72 7.02
CA LEU A 324 4.93 12.15 5.68
C LEU A 324 5.78 13.01 4.72
N ARG A 325 6.02 14.30 5.03
CA ARG A 325 6.96 15.14 4.29
C ARG A 325 8.38 14.56 4.24
N TYR A 326 8.78 13.67 5.16
CA TYR A 326 10.05 12.93 5.05
C TYR A 326 10.17 12.14 3.75
N ALA A 327 9.06 11.63 3.21
CA ALA A 327 9.04 10.94 1.91
C ALA A 327 9.40 11.85 0.73
N MET A 328 9.40 13.17 0.90
CA MET A 328 9.68 14.15 -0.16
C MET A 328 11.17 14.46 -0.36
N TYR A 329 12.05 13.88 0.46
CA TYR A 329 13.47 14.15 0.48
C TYR A 329 14.29 12.95 -0.01
N ASP A 330 15.41 13.25 -0.68
CA ASP A 330 16.43 12.26 -1.00
C ASP A 330 16.86 11.45 0.24
N LYS A 331 17.17 10.16 0.06
CA LYS A 331 17.53 9.21 1.13
C LYS A 331 18.53 9.78 2.12
N TYR A 332 19.60 10.42 1.63
CA TYR A 332 20.65 11.01 2.47
C TYR A 332 20.68 12.55 2.36
N PHE A 333 19.51 13.14 2.08
CA PHE A 333 19.33 14.58 1.93
C PHE A 333 20.34 15.18 0.93
N LYS A 334 20.75 14.45 -0.10
CA LYS A 334 21.57 15.00 -1.18
C LYS A 334 20.78 16.02 -1.98
N GLU A 335 21.49 17.02 -2.51
CA GLU A 335 20.87 17.95 -3.46
C GLU A 335 20.29 17.18 -4.66
N ILE A 336 19.11 17.60 -5.13
CA ILE A 336 18.44 16.98 -6.27
C ILE A 336 19.15 17.40 -7.57
N GLY A 337 19.45 16.40 -8.41
CA GLY A 337 20.04 16.59 -9.73
C GLY A 337 21.57 16.59 -9.75
N ASP A 338 22.14 16.11 -10.86
CA ASP A 338 23.60 15.95 -11.07
C ASP A 338 24.32 15.16 -9.95
N CYS A 339 23.59 14.27 -9.26
CA CYS A 339 24.08 13.46 -8.15
C CYS A 339 24.59 12.09 -8.62
N THR A 340 25.76 12.04 -9.25
CA THR A 340 26.30 10.83 -9.93
C THR A 340 27.60 10.25 -9.34
N ASP A 341 28.02 10.75 -8.18
CA ASP A 341 29.04 10.13 -7.35
C ASP A 341 28.74 10.47 -5.88
N PRO A 342 28.68 9.47 -4.97
CA PRO A 342 28.31 9.71 -3.57
C PRO A 342 29.24 10.70 -2.87
N THR A 343 30.53 10.69 -3.19
CA THR A 343 31.55 11.53 -2.54
C THR A 343 31.55 12.97 -3.04
N THR A 344 31.17 13.19 -4.30
CA THR A 344 31.18 14.53 -4.90
C THR A 344 29.80 15.18 -5.00
N CYS A 345 28.72 14.38 -4.95
CA CYS A 345 27.37 14.90 -4.92
C CYS A 345 27.19 15.82 -3.70
N ALA A 346 26.66 17.01 -3.95
CA ALA A 346 26.51 18.04 -2.94
C ALA A 346 25.54 17.57 -1.83
N ALA A 347 25.93 17.83 -0.59
CA ALA A 347 25.03 17.72 0.55
C ALA A 347 23.95 18.82 0.43
N GLY A 348 22.68 18.45 0.59
CA GLY A 348 21.58 19.39 0.55
C GLY A 348 21.61 20.38 1.72
N THR A 349 21.04 21.56 1.48
CA THR A 349 20.79 22.62 2.46
C THR A 349 19.38 23.18 2.27
N GLY A 350 18.66 23.40 3.36
CA GLY A 350 17.24 23.72 3.33
C GLY A 350 16.45 22.66 2.57
N LYS A 351 15.68 23.09 1.56
CA LYS A 351 14.79 22.21 0.80
C LYS A 351 15.32 21.79 -0.57
N ASN A 352 16.59 22.05 -0.90
CA ASN A 352 17.14 21.65 -2.21
C ASN A 352 17.39 20.14 -2.37
N SER A 353 17.24 19.37 -1.29
CA SER A 353 17.17 17.91 -1.28
C SER A 353 15.74 17.37 -1.39
N ALA A 354 14.73 18.24 -1.44
CA ALA A 354 13.34 17.85 -1.62
C ALA A 354 13.01 17.69 -3.11
N HIS A 355 12.59 16.49 -3.51
CA HIS A 355 11.99 16.25 -4.82
C HIS A 355 10.48 16.49 -4.83
N TYR A 356 9.82 16.62 -3.67
CA TYR A 356 8.38 16.91 -3.53
C TYR A 356 7.47 15.84 -4.14
N LEU A 357 7.88 14.58 -4.05
CA LEU A 357 7.12 13.40 -4.48
C LEU A 357 7.04 12.43 -3.32
N LEU A 358 6.08 11.51 -3.33
CA LEU A 358 6.06 10.41 -2.37
C LEU A 358 7.05 9.33 -2.84
N SER A 359 8.22 9.28 -2.21
CA SER A 359 9.19 8.22 -2.46
C SER A 359 8.74 6.88 -1.88
N TRP A 360 9.51 5.83 -2.13
CA TRP A 360 9.21 4.47 -1.69
C TRP A 360 9.12 4.30 -0.19
N TYR A 361 9.94 5.03 0.55
CA TYR A 361 10.00 4.97 2.01
C TYR A 361 10.59 6.24 2.60
N TYR A 362 10.28 6.45 3.86
CA TYR A 362 11.21 7.09 4.79
C TYR A 362 11.44 6.13 5.95
N SER A 363 12.59 6.24 6.62
CA SER A 363 12.95 5.36 7.73
C SER A 363 13.66 6.13 8.83
N TRP A 364 13.47 5.67 10.06
CA TRP A 364 14.12 6.23 11.23
C TRP A 364 14.49 5.12 12.21
N GLY A 365 15.52 5.37 13.01
CA GLY A 365 15.99 4.40 13.98
C GLY A 365 16.94 5.02 14.99
N GLY A 366 17.35 4.23 15.96
CA GLY A 366 18.29 4.67 16.98
C GLY A 366 18.80 3.56 17.86
N ALA A 367 19.84 3.86 18.63
CA ALA A 367 20.35 2.95 19.65
C ALA A 367 19.26 2.67 20.70
N MET A 368 19.28 1.49 21.32
CA MET A 368 18.38 1.20 22.43
C MET A 368 18.57 2.17 23.59
N ALA A 369 17.53 2.37 24.41
CA ALA A 369 17.58 3.25 25.59
C ALA A 369 18.66 2.86 26.62
N SER A 370 19.16 1.62 26.54
CA SER A 370 20.27 1.08 27.35
C SER A 370 21.66 1.52 26.88
N ALA A 371 21.79 2.13 25.71
CA ALA A 371 23.07 2.52 25.12
C ALA A 371 23.81 3.59 25.94
N GLU A 372 25.12 3.41 26.11
CA GLU A 372 26.00 4.38 26.79
C GLU A 372 26.16 5.67 25.96
N TYR A 373 26.18 5.53 24.63
CA TYR A 373 26.28 6.61 23.66
C TYR A 373 25.11 6.49 22.68
N PRO A 374 23.94 7.08 23.00
CA PRO A 374 22.79 6.98 22.14
C PRO A 374 23.00 7.79 20.86
N TRP A 375 22.47 7.28 19.77
CA TRP A 375 22.42 7.90 18.45
C TRP A 375 21.05 7.60 17.84
N ALA A 376 20.64 8.41 16.87
CA ALA A 376 19.46 8.16 16.05
C ALA A 376 19.72 8.64 14.63
N PHE A 377 19.01 8.08 13.66
CA PHE A 377 19.07 8.46 12.26
C PHE A 377 17.68 8.63 11.66
N ARG A 378 17.60 9.38 10.56
CA ARG A 378 16.47 9.47 9.66
C ARG A 378 16.98 9.50 8.22
N ILE A 379 16.26 8.85 7.33
CA ILE A 379 16.47 8.87 5.89
C ILE A 379 15.14 9.12 5.18
N GLY A 380 15.17 9.88 4.10
CA GLY A 380 14.08 9.95 3.13
C GLY A 380 14.10 8.75 2.18
N GLY A 381 13.70 8.97 0.92
CA GLY A 381 13.75 7.95 -0.13
C GLY A 381 14.06 8.59 -1.48
N SER A 382 15.06 8.06 -2.19
CA SER A 382 15.47 8.64 -3.48
C SER A 382 14.76 8.03 -4.69
N GLY A 383 14.20 6.81 -4.55
CA GLY A 383 13.42 6.14 -5.59
C GLY A 383 11.94 6.51 -5.46
N VAL A 384 11.36 6.97 -6.55
CA VAL A 384 9.97 7.44 -6.62
C VAL A 384 9.23 6.64 -7.68
N HIS A 385 8.07 6.10 -7.30
CA HIS A 385 7.22 5.28 -8.17
C HIS A 385 5.87 5.96 -8.42
N GLN A 386 5.34 5.89 -9.64
CA GLN A 386 4.06 6.52 -10.02
C GLN A 386 2.90 6.06 -9.12
N GLY A 387 2.85 4.76 -8.80
CA GLY A 387 1.79 4.17 -7.98
C GLY A 387 1.75 4.64 -6.52
N TYR A 388 2.80 5.31 -6.04
CA TYR A 388 2.86 5.86 -4.67
C TYR A 388 2.27 7.26 -4.60
N GLN A 389 2.16 7.97 -5.72
CA GLN A 389 1.70 9.35 -5.71
C GLN A 389 0.22 9.43 -5.28
N ASN A 390 -0.12 10.49 -4.55
CA ASN A 390 -1.48 10.74 -4.09
C ASN A 390 -1.79 12.24 -4.16
N PRO A 391 -2.09 12.76 -5.36
CA PRO A 391 -2.48 14.16 -5.53
C PRO A 391 -3.72 14.55 -4.73
N MET A 392 -4.62 13.59 -4.46
CA MET A 392 -5.80 13.84 -3.64
C MET A 392 -5.43 14.16 -2.19
N ALA A 393 -4.52 13.38 -1.58
CA ALA A 393 -3.99 13.67 -0.24
C ALA A 393 -3.19 14.98 -0.21
N ALA A 394 -2.36 15.24 -1.24
CA ALA A 394 -1.60 16.48 -1.33
C ALA A 394 -2.52 17.72 -1.39
N TRP A 395 -3.57 17.66 -2.21
CA TRP A 395 -4.59 18.70 -2.28
C TRP A 395 -5.35 18.87 -0.96
N ALA A 396 -5.68 17.77 -0.28
CA ALA A 396 -6.33 17.85 1.02
C ALA A 396 -5.47 18.61 2.03
N LEU A 397 -4.18 18.27 2.13
CA LEU A 397 -3.25 18.90 3.08
C LEU A 397 -2.84 20.33 2.68
N SER A 398 -2.98 20.72 1.42
CA SER A 398 -2.62 22.07 0.96
C SER A 398 -3.81 23.03 0.90
N GLU A 399 -4.97 22.59 0.41
CA GLU A 399 -6.09 23.46 0.05
C GLU A 399 -7.31 23.33 0.98
N VAL A 400 -7.51 22.17 1.63
CA VAL A 400 -8.74 21.94 2.41
C VAL A 400 -8.65 22.55 3.80
N SER A 401 -9.62 23.41 4.12
CA SER A 401 -9.72 24.02 5.44
C SER A 401 -9.85 22.96 6.55
N GLY A 402 -8.97 23.05 7.56
CA GLY A 402 -8.91 22.09 8.67
C GLY A 402 -8.07 20.84 8.38
N MET A 403 -7.51 20.70 7.18
CA MET A 403 -6.59 19.62 6.82
C MET A 403 -5.13 20.09 6.67
N ALA A 404 -4.87 21.40 6.70
CA ALA A 404 -3.50 21.91 6.66
C ALA A 404 -2.71 21.52 7.92
N PRO A 405 -1.51 20.90 7.78
CA PRO A 405 -0.68 20.57 8.92
C PRO A 405 -0.25 21.79 9.74
N GLN A 406 0.07 21.55 11.02
CA GLN A 406 0.34 22.62 11.98
C GLN A 406 1.74 23.21 11.81
N SER A 407 2.69 22.47 11.22
CA SER A 407 4.04 22.97 11.00
C SER A 407 4.05 24.17 10.04
N PRO A 408 4.82 25.24 10.35
CA PRO A 408 4.79 26.50 9.60
C PRO A 408 4.97 26.39 8.08
N THR A 409 5.74 25.43 7.59
CA THR A 409 6.03 25.29 6.15
C THR A 409 5.31 24.14 5.46
N ALA A 410 4.59 23.29 6.21
CA ALA A 410 4.03 22.05 5.68
C ALA A 410 2.95 22.27 4.61
N GLN A 411 2.09 23.27 4.79
CA GLN A 411 1.05 23.57 3.80
C GLN A 411 1.64 23.96 2.43
N GLU A 412 2.73 24.75 2.44
CA GLU A 412 3.43 25.14 1.21
C GLU A 412 4.14 23.95 0.56
N ASP A 413 4.74 23.07 1.37
CA ASP A 413 5.37 21.83 0.87
C ASP A 413 4.36 20.90 0.20
N TRP A 414 3.17 20.74 0.77
CA TRP A 414 2.10 19.94 0.18
C TRP A 414 1.51 20.58 -1.08
N ALA A 415 1.38 21.91 -1.12
CA ALA A 415 0.97 22.61 -2.34
C ALA A 415 1.98 22.38 -3.48
N GLN A 416 3.28 22.48 -3.17
CA GLN A 416 4.33 22.20 -4.15
C GLN A 416 4.35 20.72 -4.56
N SER A 417 4.09 19.81 -3.61
CA SER A 417 3.98 18.37 -3.88
C SER A 417 2.79 18.05 -4.78
N LEU A 418 1.64 18.71 -4.62
CA LEU A 418 0.48 18.50 -5.51
C LEU A 418 0.85 18.78 -6.97
N ASP A 419 1.43 19.95 -7.23
CA ASP A 419 1.84 20.34 -8.57
C ASP A 419 2.90 19.38 -9.13
N ARG A 420 3.91 19.07 -8.32
CA ARG A 420 5.01 18.17 -8.71
C ARG A 420 4.52 16.76 -9.04
N GLN A 421 3.56 16.23 -8.29
CA GLN A 421 3.00 14.90 -8.55
C GLN A 421 2.21 14.86 -9.86
N LEU A 422 1.39 15.87 -10.16
CA LEU A 422 0.66 15.91 -11.44
C LEU A 422 1.61 16.04 -12.65
N GLU A 423 2.65 16.87 -12.52
CA GLU A 423 3.70 16.98 -13.54
C GLU A 423 4.44 15.65 -13.73
N PHE A 424 4.73 14.93 -12.64
CA PHE A 424 5.43 13.65 -12.68
C PHE A 424 4.62 12.57 -13.39
N ILE A 425 3.32 12.48 -13.11
CA ILE A 425 2.45 11.51 -13.78
C ILE A 425 2.29 11.86 -15.26
N GLN A 426 2.13 13.14 -15.60
CA GLN A 426 2.07 13.57 -17.00
C GLN A 426 3.37 13.23 -17.75
N TRP A 427 4.52 13.46 -17.13
CA TRP A 427 5.82 13.13 -17.70
C TRP A 427 5.98 11.63 -17.99
N LEU A 428 5.42 10.77 -17.14
CA LEU A 428 5.51 9.31 -17.28
C LEU A 428 4.45 8.70 -18.20
N GLN A 429 3.49 9.49 -18.68
CA GLN A 429 2.41 8.97 -19.49
C GLN A 429 2.90 8.59 -20.90
N ALA A 430 2.78 7.31 -21.24
CA ALA A 430 3.07 6.80 -22.58
C ALA A 430 1.98 7.25 -23.56
N PRO A 431 2.29 7.38 -24.87
CA PRO A 431 1.30 7.72 -25.89
C PRO A 431 0.11 6.78 -25.96
N GLU A 432 0.27 5.52 -25.55
CA GLU A 432 -0.84 4.58 -25.44
C GLU A 432 -1.80 4.93 -24.29
N GLY A 433 -1.33 5.53 -23.20
CA GLY A 433 -2.14 5.99 -22.05
C GLY A 433 -1.63 5.55 -20.67
N GLY A 434 -0.91 4.42 -20.59
CA GLY A 434 -0.35 3.90 -19.34
C GLY A 434 0.78 4.77 -18.75
N ILE A 435 0.98 4.70 -17.43
CA ILE A 435 1.97 5.51 -16.70
C ILE A 435 3.24 4.69 -16.39
N ALA A 436 4.40 5.12 -16.89
CA ALA A 436 5.69 4.46 -16.67
C ALA A 436 6.18 4.53 -15.21
N GLY A 437 7.23 3.78 -14.87
CA GLY A 437 7.62 3.49 -13.48
C GLY A 437 7.85 4.73 -12.61
N GLY A 438 8.88 5.50 -12.90
CA GLY A 438 9.18 6.69 -12.11
C GLY A 438 10.57 7.25 -12.33
N ALA A 439 11.21 7.68 -11.24
CA ALA A 439 12.54 8.28 -11.29
C ALA A 439 13.33 8.08 -10.00
N THR A 440 14.63 8.37 -10.06
CA THR A 440 15.53 8.32 -8.90
C THR A 440 16.54 9.46 -8.89
N ASN A 441 16.87 9.97 -7.70
CA ASN A 441 18.06 10.82 -7.49
C ASN A 441 19.33 10.00 -7.18
N ASN A 442 19.15 8.69 -6.91
CA ASN A 442 20.17 7.79 -6.41
C ASN A 442 20.27 6.58 -7.33
N TRP A 443 20.92 6.76 -8.49
CA TRP A 443 21.01 5.70 -9.50
C TRP A 443 21.69 4.44 -8.94
N GLU A 444 21.06 3.28 -9.15
CA GLU A 444 21.44 1.99 -8.56
C GLU A 444 21.60 2.02 -7.02
N GLY A 445 20.97 3.00 -6.37
CA GLY A 445 20.96 3.19 -4.92
C GLY A 445 22.33 3.56 -4.31
N ARG A 446 23.31 3.94 -5.13
CA ARG A 446 24.67 4.33 -4.72
C ARG A 446 25.19 5.62 -5.36
N TYR A 447 24.29 6.47 -5.84
CA TYR A 447 24.53 7.69 -6.59
C TYR A 447 25.49 7.43 -7.74
N ALA A 448 25.26 6.35 -8.49
CA ALA A 448 26.06 6.00 -9.65
C ALA A 448 25.77 6.93 -10.83
N GLU A 449 26.61 6.84 -11.86
CA GLU A 449 26.34 7.50 -13.14
C GLU A 449 25.23 6.74 -13.88
N PRO A 450 24.12 7.42 -14.27
CA PRO A 450 23.06 6.81 -15.06
C PRO A 450 23.52 6.56 -16.51
N PRO A 451 22.76 5.79 -17.30
CA PRO A 451 22.99 5.68 -18.73
C PRO A 451 23.08 7.04 -19.43
N ALA A 452 23.92 7.12 -20.47
CA ALA A 452 23.98 8.32 -21.30
C ALA A 452 22.60 8.60 -21.93
N ASP A 453 22.21 9.88 -21.96
CA ASP A 453 20.93 10.34 -22.49
C ASP A 453 19.69 9.87 -21.68
N SER A 454 19.87 9.47 -20.40
CA SER A 454 18.76 9.24 -19.47
C SER A 454 17.90 10.50 -19.32
N PRO A 455 16.59 10.43 -19.60
CA PRO A 455 15.68 11.56 -19.41
C PRO A 455 15.60 11.97 -17.94
N THR A 456 15.35 13.26 -17.74
CA THR A 456 15.28 13.85 -16.40
C THR A 456 13.95 14.51 -16.10
N PHE A 457 13.54 14.43 -14.84
CA PHE A 457 12.41 15.15 -14.25
C PHE A 457 12.91 15.96 -13.05
N TYR A 458 13.06 17.29 -13.24
CA TYR A 458 13.67 18.17 -12.25
C TYR A 458 15.03 17.67 -11.71
N GLY A 459 15.82 17.00 -12.55
CA GLY A 459 17.12 16.44 -12.18
C GLY A 459 17.09 14.98 -11.70
N LEU A 460 15.92 14.41 -11.39
CA LEU A 460 15.77 12.97 -11.16
C LEU A 460 15.89 12.22 -12.49
N TYR A 461 16.54 11.05 -12.49
CA TYR A 461 16.69 10.22 -13.68
C TYR A 461 15.53 9.24 -13.82
N TYR A 462 14.99 9.09 -15.03
CA TYR A 462 13.95 8.11 -15.34
C TYR A 462 14.38 6.68 -14.98
N ASP A 463 13.52 6.01 -14.22
CA ASP A 463 13.65 4.60 -13.88
C ASP A 463 12.34 3.90 -14.23
N TRP A 464 12.42 2.88 -15.09
CA TRP A 464 11.24 2.14 -15.53
C TRP A 464 10.78 1.11 -14.50
N GLN A 465 11.63 0.78 -13.53
CA GLN A 465 11.40 -0.17 -12.44
C GLN A 465 11.94 0.37 -11.10
N PRO A 466 11.44 1.52 -10.60
CA PRO A 466 11.96 2.10 -9.37
C PRO A 466 12.02 1.08 -8.21
N VAL A 467 13.15 1.09 -7.49
CA VAL A 467 13.41 0.37 -6.23
C VAL A 467 13.61 -1.12 -6.34
N TRP A 468 12.70 -1.86 -6.98
CA TRP A 468 12.83 -3.31 -7.07
C TRP A 468 12.69 -3.82 -8.52
N ASN A 469 13.41 -4.89 -8.79
CA ASN A 469 13.66 -5.44 -10.11
C ASN A 469 13.28 -6.93 -10.25
N ASP A 470 12.99 -7.63 -9.13
CA ASP A 470 12.54 -9.03 -9.12
C ASP A 470 11.20 -9.20 -8.39
N PRO A 471 10.07 -9.16 -9.11
CA PRO A 471 9.94 -8.76 -10.52
C PRO A 471 9.94 -7.22 -10.69
N PRO A 472 10.20 -6.63 -11.87
CA PRO A 472 10.22 -5.17 -12.06
C PRO A 472 8.99 -4.44 -11.51
N SER A 473 9.18 -3.37 -10.72
CA SER A 473 8.10 -2.74 -9.93
C SER A 473 6.90 -2.24 -10.71
N ASN A 474 7.12 -1.63 -11.87
CA ASN A 474 6.01 -1.14 -12.70
C ASN A 474 5.53 -2.17 -13.73
N GLN A 475 5.88 -3.45 -13.60
CA GLN A 475 5.24 -4.50 -14.40
C GLN A 475 3.80 -4.72 -13.94
N TRP A 476 3.47 -4.47 -12.67
CA TRP A 476 2.16 -4.80 -12.13
C TRP A 476 1.12 -3.71 -12.44
N PHE A 477 0.04 -4.08 -13.13
CA PHE A 477 -1.06 -3.16 -13.47
C PHE A 477 -1.78 -2.60 -12.24
N GLY A 478 -1.71 -3.24 -11.07
CA GLY A 478 -2.34 -2.72 -9.85
C GLY A 478 -1.88 -1.30 -9.49
N PHE A 479 -0.61 -0.96 -9.74
CA PHE A 479 -0.14 0.41 -9.54
C PHE A 479 -0.74 1.42 -10.52
N GLN A 480 -1.19 0.98 -11.70
CA GLN A 480 -1.95 1.84 -12.59
C GLN A 480 -3.31 2.17 -11.96
N ALA A 481 -4.05 1.15 -11.51
CA ALA A 481 -5.37 1.32 -10.91
C ALA A 481 -5.30 2.18 -9.64
N TRP A 482 -4.44 1.84 -8.68
CA TRP A 482 -4.30 2.58 -7.42
C TRP A 482 -3.91 4.05 -7.61
N GLY A 483 -2.90 4.31 -8.44
CA GLY A 483 -2.42 5.67 -8.70
C GLY A 483 -3.48 6.49 -9.43
N MET A 484 -4.08 5.93 -10.48
CA MET A 484 -5.06 6.63 -11.32
C MET A 484 -6.39 6.86 -10.62
N GLU A 485 -6.80 6.00 -9.70
CA GLU A 485 -7.97 6.26 -8.85
C GLU A 485 -7.84 7.58 -8.08
N ARG A 486 -6.68 7.83 -7.46
CA ARG A 486 -6.43 9.06 -6.68
C ARG A 486 -6.47 10.31 -7.56
N ILE A 487 -6.00 10.20 -8.81
CA ILE A 487 -6.01 11.30 -9.79
C ILE A 487 -7.42 11.53 -10.33
N ALA A 488 -8.16 10.46 -10.62
CA ALA A 488 -9.55 10.54 -11.03
C ALA A 488 -10.43 11.13 -9.91
N GLN A 489 -10.19 10.77 -8.64
CA GLN A 489 -10.86 11.39 -7.51
C GLN A 489 -10.54 12.88 -7.40
N LEU A 490 -9.27 13.30 -7.58
CA LEU A 490 -8.92 14.72 -7.61
C LEU A 490 -9.68 15.45 -8.72
N TYR A 491 -9.73 14.87 -9.92
CA TYR A 491 -10.49 15.43 -11.04
C TYR A 491 -11.98 15.56 -10.69
N ASP A 492 -12.58 14.53 -10.12
CA ASP A 492 -13.99 14.52 -9.70
C ASP A 492 -14.31 15.59 -8.65
N VAL A 493 -13.46 15.71 -7.62
CA VAL A 493 -13.68 16.64 -6.52
C VAL A 493 -13.41 18.10 -6.91
N THR A 494 -12.44 18.35 -7.79
CA THR A 494 -11.89 19.71 -8.00
C THR A 494 -12.09 20.25 -9.41
N GLY A 495 -12.33 19.39 -10.40
CA GLY A 495 -12.30 19.74 -11.81
C GLY A 495 -10.90 20.12 -12.33
N ASP A 496 -9.80 19.70 -11.68
CA ASP A 496 -8.43 20.01 -12.14
C ASP A 496 -8.22 19.48 -13.57
N GLU A 497 -8.04 20.39 -14.53
CA GLU A 497 -7.95 20.06 -15.95
C GLU A 497 -6.73 19.17 -16.26
N ARG A 498 -5.62 19.30 -15.51
CA ARG A 498 -4.43 18.45 -15.70
C ARG A 498 -4.75 17.01 -15.32
N ALA A 499 -5.41 16.81 -14.18
CA ALA A 499 -5.85 15.49 -13.73
C ALA A 499 -6.83 14.88 -14.74
N GLY A 500 -7.79 15.66 -15.25
CA GLY A 500 -8.74 15.23 -16.28
C GLY A 500 -8.07 14.77 -17.58
N GLU A 501 -7.06 15.50 -18.07
CA GLU A 501 -6.29 15.13 -19.27
C GLU A 501 -5.53 13.80 -19.09
N ILE A 502 -4.83 13.63 -17.96
CA ILE A 502 -4.10 12.40 -17.63
C ILE A 502 -5.07 11.21 -17.58
N VAL A 503 -6.17 11.35 -16.83
CA VAL A 503 -7.15 10.27 -16.62
C VAL A 503 -7.85 9.90 -17.92
N SER A 504 -8.19 10.88 -18.77
CA SER A 504 -8.87 10.62 -20.03
C SER A 504 -8.08 9.69 -20.95
N ALA A 505 -6.78 9.96 -21.16
CA ALA A 505 -5.94 9.11 -22.00
C ALA A 505 -5.73 7.71 -21.39
N TRP A 506 -5.61 7.64 -20.07
CA TRP A 506 -5.47 6.36 -19.38
C TRP A 506 -6.74 5.51 -19.43
N VAL A 507 -7.92 6.12 -19.25
CA VAL A 507 -9.22 5.42 -19.29
C VAL A 507 -9.47 4.81 -20.65
N ASP A 508 -9.22 5.56 -21.75
CA ASP A 508 -9.33 5.05 -23.11
C ASP A 508 -8.47 3.79 -23.32
N TRP A 509 -7.23 3.83 -22.83
CA TRP A 509 -6.30 2.70 -22.90
C TRP A 509 -6.74 1.50 -22.07
N ALA A 510 -7.11 1.72 -20.81
CA ALA A 510 -7.49 0.65 -19.89
C ALA A 510 -8.75 -0.08 -20.36
N ILE A 511 -9.76 0.67 -20.84
CA ILE A 511 -11.00 0.09 -21.40
C ILE A 511 -10.68 -0.74 -22.65
N ALA A 512 -9.82 -0.22 -23.53
CA ALA A 512 -9.43 -0.94 -24.76
C ALA A 512 -8.71 -2.27 -24.49
N ASN A 513 -8.14 -2.45 -23.30
CA ASN A 513 -7.45 -3.68 -22.87
C ASN A 513 -8.26 -4.51 -21.86
N THR A 514 -9.55 -4.22 -21.67
CA THR A 514 -10.42 -4.95 -20.74
C THR A 514 -11.46 -5.77 -21.50
N GLU A 515 -11.65 -7.03 -21.09
CA GLU A 515 -12.72 -7.89 -21.59
C GLU A 515 -13.71 -8.23 -20.47
N ILE A 516 -15.01 -8.16 -20.76
CA ILE A 516 -16.08 -8.48 -19.80
C ILE A 516 -17.02 -9.51 -20.43
N GLY A 517 -17.18 -10.65 -19.77
CA GLY A 517 -18.06 -11.74 -20.12
C GLY A 517 -19.46 -11.58 -19.53
N ALA A 518 -20.44 -12.24 -20.16
CA ALA A 518 -21.85 -12.18 -19.72
C ALA A 518 -22.17 -13.10 -18.52
N ASP A 519 -21.21 -13.92 -18.08
CA ASP A 519 -21.34 -14.91 -17.01
C ASP A 519 -20.58 -14.53 -15.74
N GLY A 520 -20.15 -13.27 -15.61
CA GLY A 520 -19.33 -12.80 -14.49
C GLY A 520 -17.83 -13.00 -14.69
N SER A 521 -17.41 -13.59 -15.82
CA SER A 521 -16.00 -13.58 -16.20
C SER A 521 -15.57 -12.17 -16.65
N PHE A 522 -14.35 -11.79 -16.33
CA PHE A 522 -13.69 -10.59 -16.84
C PHE A 522 -12.18 -10.87 -16.98
N ALA A 523 -11.51 -10.05 -17.76
CA ALA A 523 -10.06 -10.07 -17.92
C ALA A 523 -9.58 -8.62 -17.97
N VAL A 524 -8.87 -8.20 -16.92
CA VAL A 524 -8.20 -6.89 -16.84
C VAL A 524 -6.70 -7.08 -17.04
N PRO A 525 -5.95 -6.07 -17.49
CA PRO A 525 -4.49 -6.18 -17.60
C PRO A 525 -3.84 -6.64 -16.29
N SER A 526 -2.79 -7.45 -16.37
CA SER A 526 -2.05 -7.94 -15.21
C SER A 526 -0.59 -7.50 -15.26
N ASN A 527 0.23 -8.15 -16.09
CA ASN A 527 1.60 -7.75 -16.30
C ASN A 527 1.72 -6.80 -17.50
N LEU A 528 2.56 -5.79 -17.33
CA LEU A 528 2.91 -4.77 -18.30
C LEU A 528 4.39 -4.92 -18.66
N SER A 529 4.70 -4.63 -19.91
CA SER A 529 6.08 -4.48 -20.37
C SER A 529 6.30 -3.06 -20.89
N TRP A 530 7.43 -2.48 -20.51
CA TRP A 530 7.81 -1.12 -20.85
C TRP A 530 9.00 -1.12 -21.81
N SER A 531 9.00 -0.20 -22.75
CA SER A 531 10.14 0.03 -23.64
C SER A 531 10.31 1.50 -23.99
N GLY A 532 11.56 1.88 -24.26
CA GLY A 532 11.88 3.27 -24.55
C GLY A 532 11.90 4.14 -23.29
N GLN A 533 11.72 5.44 -23.45
CA GLN A 533 11.90 6.43 -22.38
C GLN A 533 11.07 7.69 -22.68
N PRO A 534 10.61 8.44 -21.66
CA PRO A 534 9.96 9.73 -21.87
C PRO A 534 10.94 10.76 -22.43
N ASP A 535 10.41 11.90 -22.89
CA ASP A 535 11.25 13.08 -23.18
C ASP A 535 11.79 13.68 -21.86
N ASP A 536 12.82 14.53 -21.92
CA ASP A 536 13.20 15.37 -20.77
C ASP A 536 12.01 16.26 -20.37
N TRP A 537 11.73 16.32 -19.07
CA TRP A 537 10.64 17.14 -18.57
C TRP A 537 10.91 18.63 -18.80
N ASN A 538 9.91 19.31 -19.37
CA ASN A 538 9.91 20.75 -19.50
C ASN A 538 8.50 21.27 -19.17
N PRO A 539 8.30 21.90 -17.99
CA PRO A 539 6.97 22.34 -17.57
C PRO A 539 6.36 23.41 -18.49
N ASP A 540 7.18 24.17 -19.23
CA ASP A 540 6.70 25.18 -20.19
C ASP A 540 6.25 24.57 -21.53
N ASN A 541 6.74 23.37 -21.85
CA ASN A 541 6.42 22.65 -23.08
C ASN A 541 6.67 21.15 -22.88
N PRO A 542 5.74 20.42 -22.23
CA PRO A 542 5.85 18.99 -22.02
C PRO A 542 6.07 18.24 -23.35
N GLY A 543 6.89 17.19 -23.30
CA GLY A 543 7.14 16.30 -24.43
C GLY A 543 5.90 15.49 -24.82
N ASP A 544 5.93 14.90 -26.03
CA ASP A 544 4.86 14.00 -26.47
C ASP A 544 5.14 12.53 -26.13
N ASN A 545 6.32 12.25 -25.55
CA ASN A 545 6.78 10.93 -25.13
C ASN A 545 6.69 9.89 -26.27
N ALA A 546 6.86 10.30 -27.53
CA ALA A 546 6.78 9.40 -28.68
C ALA A 546 7.82 8.25 -28.65
N GLY A 547 8.83 8.35 -27.79
CA GLY A 547 9.84 7.33 -27.55
C GLY A 547 9.48 6.30 -26.47
N LEU A 548 8.44 6.51 -25.67
CA LEU A 548 7.98 5.63 -24.58
C LEU A 548 6.83 4.73 -25.07
N SER A 549 6.76 3.48 -24.60
CA SER A 549 5.66 2.58 -24.95
C SER A 549 5.38 1.55 -23.86
N VAL A 550 4.10 1.21 -23.71
CA VAL A 550 3.59 0.16 -22.82
C VAL A 550 2.84 -0.92 -23.60
N GLN A 551 3.02 -2.18 -23.21
CA GLN A 551 2.25 -3.31 -23.73
C GLN A 551 1.70 -4.16 -22.59
N VAL A 552 0.42 -4.53 -22.69
CA VAL A 552 -0.20 -5.54 -21.83
C VAL A 552 0.32 -6.91 -22.24
N VAL A 553 0.97 -7.61 -21.31
CA VAL A 553 1.59 -8.92 -21.53
C VAL A 553 0.56 -10.03 -21.36
N ASP A 554 -0.24 -9.93 -20.29
CA ASP A 554 -1.28 -10.88 -19.93
C ASP A 554 -2.40 -10.19 -19.13
N HIS A 555 -3.43 -10.99 -18.82
CA HIS A 555 -4.63 -10.55 -18.14
C HIS A 555 -4.90 -11.42 -16.91
N THR A 556 -5.60 -10.84 -15.94
CA THR A 556 -5.97 -11.47 -14.67
C THR A 556 -7.45 -11.27 -14.36
N GLN A 557 -7.91 -11.97 -13.33
CA GLN A 557 -9.20 -11.76 -12.67
C GLN A 557 -9.01 -11.22 -11.24
N ASP A 558 -7.90 -10.53 -10.97
CA ASP A 558 -7.61 -9.92 -9.67
C ASP A 558 -8.75 -8.99 -9.25
N VAL A 559 -9.45 -9.39 -8.20
CA VAL A 559 -10.67 -8.73 -7.73
C VAL A 559 -10.39 -7.38 -7.06
N GLY A 560 -9.23 -7.21 -6.42
CA GLY A 560 -8.84 -5.97 -5.76
C GLY A 560 -8.39 -4.92 -6.76
N VAL A 561 -7.53 -5.30 -7.71
CA VAL A 561 -7.11 -4.43 -8.82
C VAL A 561 -8.31 -4.01 -9.66
N THR A 562 -9.24 -4.93 -9.92
CA THR A 562 -10.48 -4.62 -10.65
C THR A 562 -11.34 -3.62 -9.90
N ALA A 563 -11.48 -3.74 -8.57
CA ALA A 563 -12.25 -2.79 -7.77
C ALA A 563 -11.64 -1.37 -7.78
N SER A 564 -10.31 -1.24 -7.67
CA SER A 564 -9.65 0.06 -7.80
C SER A 564 -9.81 0.64 -9.20
N TYR A 565 -9.65 -0.19 -10.24
CA TYR A 565 -9.89 0.23 -11.63
C TYR A 565 -11.33 0.72 -11.84
N VAL A 566 -12.31 0.03 -11.27
CA VAL A 566 -13.71 0.49 -11.26
C VAL A 566 -13.81 1.88 -10.63
N LYS A 567 -13.21 2.12 -9.46
CA LYS A 567 -13.27 3.44 -8.82
C LYS A 567 -12.66 4.54 -9.68
N THR A 568 -11.56 4.27 -10.39
CA THR A 568 -11.02 5.19 -11.42
C THR A 568 -12.07 5.53 -12.47
N LEU A 569 -12.72 4.52 -13.05
CA LEU A 569 -13.75 4.71 -14.09
C LEU A 569 -14.96 5.50 -13.58
N LEU A 570 -15.41 5.22 -12.36
CA LEU A 570 -16.59 5.86 -11.76
C LEU A 570 -16.32 7.34 -11.45
N HIS A 571 -15.19 7.67 -10.82
CA HIS A 571 -14.80 9.06 -10.59
C HIS A 571 -14.64 9.84 -11.90
N TYR A 572 -13.93 9.26 -12.88
CA TYR A 572 -13.78 9.91 -14.18
C TYR A 572 -15.13 10.16 -14.85
N ALA A 573 -16.04 9.17 -14.85
CA ALA A 573 -17.35 9.29 -15.46
C ALA A 573 -18.27 10.29 -14.74
N ALA A 574 -18.13 10.46 -13.43
CA ALA A 574 -18.94 11.39 -12.66
C ALA A 574 -18.70 12.85 -13.08
N GLU A 575 -17.44 13.24 -13.26
CA GLU A 575 -17.09 14.61 -13.66
C GLU A 575 -17.11 14.82 -15.18
N SER A 576 -16.60 13.88 -15.97
CA SER A 576 -16.55 14.01 -17.43
C SER A 576 -17.92 13.79 -18.11
N GLY A 577 -18.80 13.01 -17.48
CA GLY A 577 -20.02 12.48 -18.09
C GLY A 577 -19.77 11.35 -19.10
N ASP A 578 -18.59 10.72 -19.09
CA ASP A 578 -18.25 9.62 -20.00
C ASP A 578 -19.12 8.37 -19.73
N ALA A 579 -19.96 8.05 -20.72
CA ALA A 579 -20.92 6.95 -20.61
C ALA A 579 -20.26 5.57 -20.76
N ASP A 580 -19.16 5.45 -21.50
CA ASP A 580 -18.48 4.18 -21.75
C ASP A 580 -17.66 3.78 -20.52
N ALA A 581 -16.99 4.74 -19.87
CA ALA A 581 -16.32 4.55 -18.59
C ALA A 581 -17.30 4.10 -17.50
N ARG A 582 -18.44 4.79 -17.37
CA ARG A 582 -19.49 4.39 -16.42
C ARG A 582 -20.00 2.97 -16.70
N ALA A 583 -20.35 2.68 -17.95
CA ALA A 583 -20.90 1.38 -18.32
C ALA A 583 -19.89 0.24 -18.09
N THR A 584 -18.60 0.49 -18.33
CA THR A 584 -17.53 -0.47 -18.05
C THR A 584 -17.36 -0.68 -16.54
N GLY A 585 -17.35 0.39 -15.75
CA GLY A 585 -17.28 0.31 -14.29
C GLY A 585 -18.45 -0.47 -13.68
N GLU A 586 -19.69 -0.17 -14.10
CA GLU A 586 -20.88 -0.90 -13.65
C GLU A 586 -20.85 -2.38 -14.06
N ALA A 587 -20.37 -2.71 -15.26
CA ALA A 587 -20.26 -4.09 -15.72
C ALA A 587 -19.20 -4.89 -14.95
N LEU A 588 -18.09 -4.26 -14.54
CA LEU A 588 -17.07 -4.89 -13.71
C LEU A 588 -17.56 -5.09 -12.27
N LEU A 589 -18.33 -4.15 -11.70
CA LEU A 589 -18.98 -4.34 -10.40
C LEU A 589 -19.95 -5.54 -10.42
N ASP A 590 -20.78 -5.64 -11.46
CA ASP A 590 -21.66 -6.80 -11.66
C ASP A 590 -20.85 -8.11 -11.79
N ALA A 591 -19.68 -8.06 -12.43
CA ALA A 591 -18.80 -9.21 -12.55
C ALA A 591 -18.15 -9.60 -11.21
N LEU A 592 -17.77 -8.64 -10.36
CA LEU A 592 -17.29 -8.90 -9.00
C LEU A 592 -18.39 -9.58 -8.16
N LEU A 593 -19.63 -9.07 -8.21
CA LEU A 593 -20.78 -9.68 -7.54
C LEU A 593 -21.10 -11.10 -8.01
N ALA A 594 -20.74 -11.45 -9.25
CA ALA A 594 -20.92 -12.82 -9.74
C ALA A 594 -19.92 -13.82 -9.13
N ASN A 595 -18.89 -13.35 -8.42
CA ASN A 595 -17.80 -14.15 -7.84
C ASN A 595 -17.80 -14.11 -6.29
N GLU A 596 -18.97 -13.97 -5.68
CA GLU A 596 -19.11 -14.07 -4.22
C GLU A 596 -18.70 -15.44 -3.66
N THR A 597 -18.07 -15.40 -2.49
CA THR A 597 -17.78 -16.54 -1.61
C THR A 597 -18.52 -16.37 -0.29
N ASP A 598 -18.39 -17.36 0.60
CA ASP A 598 -19.00 -17.31 1.95
C ASP A 598 -18.41 -16.19 2.82
N ILE A 599 -17.19 -15.73 2.53
CA ILE A 599 -16.45 -14.76 3.36
C ILE A 599 -16.01 -13.51 2.58
N GLY A 600 -16.36 -13.37 1.31
CA GLY A 600 -16.04 -12.18 0.52
C GLY A 600 -16.37 -12.35 -0.96
N ILE A 601 -15.51 -11.82 -1.82
CA ILE A 601 -15.50 -12.00 -3.29
C ILE A 601 -14.08 -12.38 -3.69
N ALA A 602 -13.90 -13.54 -4.31
CA ALA A 602 -12.57 -14.04 -4.66
C ALA A 602 -12.64 -14.99 -5.86
N ILE A 603 -11.56 -15.02 -6.64
CA ILE A 603 -11.43 -15.88 -7.83
C ILE A 603 -10.16 -16.72 -7.68
N PRO A 604 -10.18 -18.01 -8.07
CA PRO A 604 -8.99 -18.84 -8.01
C PRO A 604 -7.82 -18.29 -8.84
N GLU A 605 -6.64 -18.21 -8.24
CA GLU A 605 -5.38 -17.79 -8.88
C GLU A 605 -4.30 -18.88 -8.74
N ALA A 606 -3.55 -19.11 -9.82
CA ALA A 606 -2.46 -20.08 -9.82
C ALA A 606 -1.15 -19.40 -9.41
N ARG A 607 -0.41 -20.00 -8.47
CA ARG A 607 0.84 -19.45 -7.92
C ARG A 607 2.05 -20.21 -8.45
N GLN A 608 2.44 -19.91 -9.70
CA GLN A 608 3.60 -20.53 -10.35
C GLN A 608 4.91 -20.16 -9.63
N ASP A 609 4.95 -18.96 -9.08
CA ASP A 609 6.04 -18.40 -8.30
C ASP A 609 6.33 -19.19 -7.01
N TYR A 610 5.41 -20.04 -6.55
CA TYR A 610 5.63 -20.89 -5.36
C TYR A 610 6.64 -22.02 -5.61
N GLU A 611 7.20 -22.12 -6.82
CA GLU A 611 8.39 -22.95 -7.07
C GLU A 611 9.61 -22.43 -6.30
N ARG A 612 9.61 -21.14 -5.90
CA ARG A 612 10.72 -20.50 -5.19
C ARG A 612 10.79 -20.79 -3.68
N PHE A 613 9.85 -21.57 -3.12
CA PHE A 613 9.84 -21.90 -1.69
C PHE A 613 11.11 -22.64 -1.25
N ASP A 614 11.69 -23.49 -2.10
CA ASP A 614 12.91 -24.24 -1.80
C ASP A 614 14.16 -23.73 -2.54
N ASP A 615 14.09 -22.51 -3.12
CA ASP A 615 15.24 -21.86 -3.75
C ASP A 615 16.36 -21.62 -2.73
N THR A 616 17.46 -22.34 -2.92
CA THR A 616 18.76 -22.01 -2.32
C THR A 616 19.51 -21.07 -3.26
N TYR A 617 20.37 -20.21 -2.72
CA TYR A 617 21.13 -19.27 -3.53
C TYR A 617 21.93 -19.94 -4.68
N ASP A 618 21.65 -19.52 -5.92
CA ASP A 618 22.37 -19.89 -7.14
C ASP A 618 23.17 -18.69 -7.66
N ALA A 619 24.49 -18.74 -7.47
CA ALA A 619 25.42 -17.71 -7.93
C ALA A 619 25.48 -17.53 -9.46
N SER A 620 24.91 -18.44 -10.24
CA SER A 620 24.86 -18.32 -11.71
C SER A 620 23.70 -17.46 -12.20
N THR A 621 22.64 -17.36 -11.40
CA THR A 621 21.46 -16.54 -11.66
C THR A 621 21.37 -15.33 -10.74
N ASP A 622 22.12 -15.32 -9.64
CA ASP A 622 22.01 -14.31 -8.57
C ASP A 622 20.60 -14.29 -7.96
N GLN A 623 20.08 -15.49 -7.69
CA GLN A 623 18.72 -15.73 -7.21
C GLN A 623 18.71 -16.76 -6.09
N GLY A 624 17.69 -16.70 -5.23
CA GLY A 624 17.54 -17.55 -4.05
C GLY A 624 18.12 -16.90 -2.79
N LEU A 625 17.78 -17.44 -1.63
CA LEU A 625 18.12 -16.83 -0.34
C LEU A 625 19.65 -16.78 -0.11
N TYR A 626 20.26 -15.61 -0.33
CA TYR A 626 21.68 -15.42 -0.07
C TYR A 626 21.95 -15.27 1.43
N ILE A 627 22.97 -15.96 1.94
CA ILE A 627 23.55 -15.75 3.28
C ILE A 627 25.08 -15.74 3.13
N PRO A 628 25.80 -14.74 3.68
CA PRO A 628 27.26 -14.67 3.54
C PRO A 628 27.99 -15.92 4.03
N GLU A 629 29.03 -16.36 3.31
CA GLU A 629 29.79 -17.55 3.68
C GLU A 629 30.39 -17.42 5.09
N GLY A 630 30.06 -18.36 5.97
CA GLY A 630 30.53 -18.38 7.36
C GLY A 630 29.66 -17.60 8.35
N TRP A 631 28.69 -16.82 7.87
CA TRP A 631 27.64 -16.28 8.73
C TRP A 631 26.70 -17.41 9.16
N THR A 632 26.30 -17.42 10.43
CA THR A 632 25.34 -18.40 10.95
C THR A 632 24.51 -17.77 12.07
N GLY A 633 23.22 -18.09 12.09
CA GLY A 633 22.29 -17.63 13.10
C GLY A 633 21.10 -18.57 13.23
N THR A 634 20.14 -18.18 14.06
CA THR A 634 18.89 -18.94 14.24
C THR A 634 17.67 -18.03 14.31
N MET A 635 16.62 -18.42 13.61
CA MET A 635 15.28 -17.86 13.79
C MET A 635 14.73 -18.24 15.19
N PRO A 636 13.71 -17.54 15.72
CA PRO A 636 13.18 -17.83 17.07
C PRO A 636 12.64 -19.25 17.26
N ASN A 637 12.10 -19.88 16.21
CA ASN A 637 11.65 -21.27 16.24
C ASN A 637 12.78 -22.31 16.21
N GLY A 638 14.03 -21.87 16.05
CA GLY A 638 15.23 -22.70 15.99
C GLY A 638 15.67 -23.10 14.57
N ASP A 639 15.03 -22.58 13.53
CA ASP A 639 15.50 -22.76 12.16
C ASP A 639 16.90 -22.16 12.02
N VAL A 640 17.81 -22.93 11.43
CA VAL A 640 19.18 -22.50 11.19
C VAL A 640 19.19 -21.59 9.97
N ILE A 641 19.92 -20.49 10.09
CA ILE A 641 20.20 -19.56 9.01
C ILE A 641 21.69 -19.70 8.69
N ASP A 642 22.01 -20.14 7.49
CA ASP A 642 23.36 -20.31 6.95
C ASP A 642 23.35 -20.28 5.41
N SER A 643 24.52 -20.48 4.77
CA SER A 643 24.65 -20.43 3.31
C SER A 643 23.91 -21.52 2.54
N ASP A 644 23.39 -22.55 3.20
CA ASP A 644 22.61 -23.62 2.59
C ASP A 644 21.09 -23.40 2.74
N SER A 645 20.68 -22.27 3.32
CA SER A 645 19.27 -21.96 3.60
C SER A 645 18.47 -21.62 2.34
N SER A 646 17.16 -21.86 2.41
CA SER A 646 16.15 -21.45 1.43
C SER A 646 15.05 -20.63 2.11
N PHE A 647 14.12 -20.08 1.32
CA PHE A 647 12.95 -19.35 1.86
C PHE A 647 12.21 -20.19 2.93
N ALA A 648 11.89 -21.44 2.60
CA ALA A 648 11.15 -22.36 3.48
C ALA A 648 12.00 -22.82 4.68
N SER A 649 13.32 -22.98 4.53
CA SER A 649 14.15 -23.55 5.61
C SER A 649 14.26 -22.63 6.83
N ILE A 650 14.13 -21.31 6.63
CA ILE A 650 14.09 -20.31 7.72
C ILE A 650 12.65 -19.92 8.12
N ARG A 651 11.66 -20.64 7.59
CA ARG A 651 10.22 -20.44 7.82
C ARG A 651 9.52 -21.80 7.97
N SER A 652 10.11 -22.73 8.71
CA SER A 652 9.63 -24.12 8.80
C SER A 652 8.22 -24.25 9.41
N PHE A 653 7.70 -23.18 10.02
CA PHE A 653 6.29 -23.10 10.41
C PHE A 653 5.34 -23.29 9.22
N TYR A 654 5.76 -22.98 7.99
CA TYR A 654 4.96 -23.23 6.79
C TYR A 654 4.65 -24.72 6.60
N GLU A 655 5.51 -25.64 7.04
CA GLU A 655 5.22 -27.08 6.94
C GLU A 655 4.01 -27.51 7.77
N GLN A 656 3.56 -26.66 8.70
CA GLN A 656 2.38 -26.88 9.54
C GLN A 656 1.11 -26.22 8.97
N ASP A 657 1.25 -25.42 7.91
CA ASP A 657 0.14 -24.76 7.24
C ASP A 657 -0.79 -25.80 6.57
N PRO A 658 -2.12 -25.67 6.69
CA PRO A 658 -3.06 -26.60 6.09
C PRO A 658 -2.93 -26.73 4.56
N ASP A 659 -2.44 -25.70 3.88
CA ASP A 659 -2.26 -25.66 2.43
C ASP A 659 -0.85 -26.03 1.95
N TRP A 660 0.12 -26.18 2.87
CA TRP A 660 1.46 -26.65 2.54
C TRP A 660 1.51 -27.94 1.68
N PRO A 661 0.64 -28.95 1.90
CA PRO A 661 0.64 -30.14 1.05
C PRO A 661 0.46 -29.84 -0.45
N GLN A 662 -0.19 -28.73 -0.81
CA GLN A 662 -0.34 -28.30 -2.21
C GLN A 662 0.98 -27.76 -2.77
N VAL A 663 1.69 -26.94 -1.99
CA VAL A 663 3.02 -26.41 -2.33
C VAL A 663 4.05 -27.53 -2.42
N GLN A 664 4.11 -28.40 -1.41
CA GLN A 664 5.03 -29.55 -1.42
C GLN A 664 4.82 -30.44 -2.65
N ALA A 665 3.57 -30.66 -3.06
CA ALA A 665 3.28 -31.42 -4.27
C ALA A 665 3.77 -30.73 -5.55
N TYR A 666 3.78 -29.39 -5.58
CA TYR A 666 4.34 -28.62 -6.68
C TYR A 666 5.88 -28.72 -6.73
N LEU A 667 6.54 -28.54 -5.59
CA LEU A 667 7.99 -28.70 -5.44
C LEU A 667 8.46 -30.13 -5.81
N ASP A 668 7.63 -31.14 -5.56
CA ASP A 668 7.88 -32.53 -5.98
C ASP A 668 7.66 -32.79 -7.50
N GLY A 669 7.43 -31.73 -8.30
CA GLY A 669 7.23 -31.78 -9.76
C GLY A 669 5.78 -31.89 -10.21
N GLY A 670 4.82 -31.54 -9.34
CA GLY A 670 3.39 -31.43 -9.65
C GLY A 670 3.04 -30.16 -10.45
N PRO A 671 1.74 -29.91 -10.69
CA PRO A 671 1.29 -28.63 -11.24
C PRO A 671 1.36 -27.51 -10.19
N ALA A 672 1.44 -26.25 -10.65
CA ALA A 672 1.38 -25.09 -9.76
C ALA A 672 0.10 -25.11 -8.89
N PRO A 673 0.19 -24.76 -7.60
CA PRO A 673 -0.95 -24.74 -6.71
C PRO A 673 -1.91 -23.60 -7.10
N THR A 674 -3.18 -23.74 -6.72
CA THR A 674 -4.22 -22.74 -6.98
C THR A 674 -4.91 -22.40 -5.68
N PHE A 675 -5.02 -21.11 -5.40
CA PHE A 675 -5.58 -20.57 -4.16
C PHE A 675 -6.74 -19.64 -4.47
N THR A 676 -7.60 -19.39 -3.48
CA THR A 676 -8.69 -18.42 -3.57
C THR A 676 -8.52 -17.47 -2.39
N TYR A 677 -7.78 -16.39 -2.60
CA TYR A 677 -7.36 -15.50 -1.52
C TYR A 677 -8.40 -14.43 -1.22
N HIS A 678 -8.54 -14.15 0.07
CA HIS A 678 -9.33 -13.06 0.62
C HIS A 678 -8.39 -12.04 1.26
N ARG A 679 -7.59 -11.37 0.42
CA ARG A 679 -6.71 -10.26 0.84
C ARG A 679 -7.55 -9.13 1.42
N PHE A 680 -7.25 -8.67 2.62
CA PHE A 680 -8.05 -7.67 3.33
C PHE A 680 -8.22 -6.39 2.50
N TRP A 681 -7.13 -5.87 1.93
CA TRP A 681 -7.16 -4.67 1.09
C TRP A 681 -8.11 -4.86 -0.11
N ALA A 682 -8.08 -6.02 -0.77
CA ALA A 682 -8.91 -6.28 -1.94
C ALA A 682 -10.39 -6.32 -1.57
N GLN A 683 -10.73 -6.92 -0.42
CA GLN A 683 -12.12 -6.99 0.05
C GLN A 683 -12.66 -5.62 0.48
N ALA A 684 -11.83 -4.82 1.16
CA ALA A 684 -12.15 -3.43 1.47
C ALA A 684 -12.30 -2.58 0.20
N GLU A 685 -11.46 -2.83 -0.81
CA GLU A 685 -11.52 -2.13 -2.10
C GLU A 685 -12.80 -2.41 -2.87
N ILE A 686 -13.22 -3.68 -2.91
CA ILE A 686 -14.49 -4.10 -3.50
C ILE A 686 -15.67 -3.44 -2.76
N ALA A 687 -15.66 -3.46 -1.42
CA ALA A 687 -16.70 -2.80 -0.64
C ALA A 687 -16.77 -1.30 -0.95
N THR A 688 -15.64 -0.59 -0.90
CA THR A 688 -15.62 0.86 -1.16
C THR A 688 -15.97 1.22 -2.60
N ALA A 689 -15.71 0.34 -3.58
CA ALA A 689 -16.18 0.52 -4.95
C ALA A 689 -17.72 0.47 -5.06
N PHE A 690 -18.38 -0.43 -4.33
CA PHE A 690 -19.85 -0.46 -4.23
C PHE A 690 -20.41 0.81 -3.57
N ALA A 691 -19.78 1.23 -2.45
CA ALA A 691 -20.17 2.45 -1.75
C ALA A 691 -20.01 3.70 -2.63
N LEU A 692 -18.92 3.78 -3.40
CA LEU A 692 -18.62 4.89 -4.30
C LEU A 692 -19.63 4.99 -5.44
N HIS A 693 -20.03 3.87 -6.06
CA HIS A 693 -21.07 3.90 -7.10
C HIS A 693 -22.35 4.55 -6.56
N THR A 694 -22.78 4.13 -5.37
CA THR A 694 -23.95 4.68 -4.69
C THR A 694 -23.77 6.17 -4.38
N GLU A 695 -22.56 6.60 -4.02
CA GLU A 695 -22.23 8.02 -3.82
C GLU A 695 -22.41 8.88 -5.06
N LEU A 696 -21.83 8.45 -6.17
CA LEU A 696 -21.77 9.26 -7.38
C LEU A 696 -23.07 9.18 -8.21
N PHE A 697 -23.76 8.04 -8.17
CA PHE A 697 -24.87 7.75 -9.08
C PHE A 697 -26.16 7.26 -8.41
N GLY A 698 -26.19 7.18 -7.07
CA GLY A 698 -27.41 6.88 -6.31
C GLY A 698 -28.49 7.94 -6.49
N ALA A 699 -29.76 7.56 -6.37
CA ALA A 699 -30.85 8.52 -6.38
C ALA A 699 -30.80 9.36 -5.10
N ALA A 700 -30.73 10.69 -5.22
CA ALA A 700 -30.90 11.57 -4.07
C ALA A 700 -32.29 11.35 -3.45
N GLU A 701 -32.34 10.86 -2.21
CA GLU A 701 -33.58 10.74 -1.44
C GLU A 701 -34.19 12.10 -1.04
#